data_AF-A9VAC6-F1
#
_entry.id   AF-A9VAC6-F1
#
_cell.length_a   1.000
_cell.length_b   1.000
_cell.length_c   1.000
_cell.angle_alpha   90.00
_cell.angle_beta   90.00
_cell.angle_gamma   90.00
#
_symmetry.space_group_name_H-M   'P 1'
#
loop_
_entity.id
_entity.type
_entity.pdbx_description
1 polymer ?
#
loop_
_entity_poly.entity_id
_entity_poly.type
_entity_poly.pdbx_seq_one_letter_code
_entity_poly.pdbx_strand_id
1 'polypeptide(L)'
;MAVRGLTRSAVALVVLAAMGAMATDLSLHLNASKNELSYFLSVNGAAWLNSADTRFYADGQWYSIANRSLEVTSTATTQGSDSFGAYRRTTANVASPDSKLKMILSFYVYNDNSTIIFEQTYATSVANASVGSWDVTSGAFPSFSPIPAKKLGVASWLGTFIDNSVYGPNIGYVGTMEAIPAGSSLRYIISASDAGLNNAMTAWGAKLMAMYNKTTEQRDNDYTLQYLGYNTDHGAYYYYKPDAGGDYNSTLVRLWESANKQAIPYKWILLDSWWYYKGPHDGVLNWTAMPSIFPPGGVEGLQEFNKITQWPVIGHNRWWSPETSYSKQNGGEYDFSDKNEGSAVVPLEQRFWDDLLKSSATWGLTVYEQDWLYNELEKVPMLTKNITMGREWLLQMGLAATRNNMTIQYCMPCPYQQWHLGSSAILAHALGLAPFKVWLYLQTLASWIDLRESVVSTLTAGPVAPGDGAEFQNKVPACESSFVGTVPTDVRMCVCVCTLIMRSCRADGRLISPDRPATNIDAYFMSKGGFGQGPQGHVWSSYTTVGSARFEHVMSTQMSKPYNLSRNEAQGGTMVAYAMTNNYDLSGLQTLVLGADDTLPLRKSTDDDDLELWHMAPVNSNGVAVLGDLTKWIPVAKARFPSITDSKITVAGGPNETVTVTLASVSGTSVSTSAKTVTLDSAGQGSISF
;
A
#
# COMPACT_ATOMS: atom_id res chain seq x y z
N MET A 1 -13.05 -3.42 -27.82
CA MET A 1 -12.52 -2.04 -27.85
C MET A 1 -11.06 -2.11 -28.29
N ALA A 2 -10.72 -1.52 -29.43
CA ALA A 2 -9.40 -1.63 -30.04
C ALA A 2 -8.34 -0.87 -29.21
N VAL A 3 -7.27 -1.57 -28.84
CA VAL A 3 -6.06 -1.01 -28.22
C VAL A 3 -5.37 -0.11 -29.24
N ARG A 4 -5.73 1.17 -29.28
CA ARG A 4 -5.01 2.19 -30.07
C ARG A 4 -3.73 2.55 -29.32
N GLY A 5 -2.59 2.17 -29.91
CA GLY A 5 -1.27 2.76 -29.71
C GLY A 5 -0.66 2.60 -28.32
N LEU A 6 0.03 1.48 -28.09
CA LEU A 6 1.01 1.34 -27.00
C LEU A 6 2.16 2.34 -27.23
N THR A 7 2.01 3.58 -26.75
CA THR A 7 3.16 4.48 -26.59
C THR A 7 4.10 3.86 -25.56
N ARG A 8 5.38 3.71 -25.91
CA ARG A 8 6.47 3.17 -25.08
C ARG A 8 6.87 4.19 -24.00
N SER A 9 5.89 4.56 -23.18
CA SER A 9 6.00 5.59 -22.17
C SER A 9 5.96 4.94 -20.79
N ALA A 10 7.05 5.11 -20.05
CA ALA A 10 7.12 4.81 -18.63
C ALA A 10 6.93 6.12 -17.83
N VAL A 11 6.29 6.04 -16.67
CA VAL A 11 6.19 7.14 -15.72
C VAL A 11 6.97 6.71 -14.49
N ALA A 12 8.03 7.44 -14.15
CA ALA A 12 8.82 7.22 -12.95
C ALA A 12 8.40 8.20 -11.84
N LEU A 13 8.39 7.69 -10.61
CA LEU A 13 7.95 8.39 -9.42
C LEU A 13 9.09 9.20 -8.80
N VAL A 14 8.95 10.52 -8.74
CA VAL A 14 9.69 11.37 -7.79
C VAL A 14 8.74 12.44 -7.28
N VAL A 15 8.06 12.18 -6.15
CA VAL A 15 7.29 13.22 -5.47
C VAL A 15 8.26 14.04 -4.62
N LEU A 16 8.55 15.25 -5.05
CA LEU A 16 9.21 16.27 -4.25
C LEU A 16 8.13 17.16 -3.67
N ALA A 17 7.93 17.11 -2.35
CA ALA A 17 7.10 18.08 -1.65
C ALA A 17 8.00 19.17 -1.05
N ALA A 18 7.65 20.43 -1.30
CA ALA A 18 8.18 21.53 -0.52
C ALA A 18 7.57 21.45 0.88
N MET A 19 8.42 21.30 1.89
CA MET A 19 8.00 21.22 3.28
C MET A 19 7.99 22.63 3.91
N GLY A 20 8.86 23.53 3.43
CA GLY A 20 8.85 24.92 3.85
C GLY A 20 7.85 25.75 3.05
N ALA A 21 6.71 26.04 3.66
CA ALA A 21 5.59 26.85 3.18
C ALA A 21 4.53 26.10 2.37
N MET A 22 3.31 26.16 2.91
CA MET A 22 2.03 25.93 2.25
C MET A 22 2.11 26.34 0.76
N ALA A 23 2.27 25.39 -0.17
CA ALA A 23 2.62 25.69 -1.56
C ALA A 23 1.39 25.64 -2.48
N THR A 24 1.01 26.79 -3.03
CA THR A 24 0.02 26.93 -4.13
C THR A 24 0.61 27.56 -5.38
N ASP A 25 1.90 27.90 -5.37
CA ASP A 25 2.59 28.55 -6.49
C ASP A 25 3.93 27.87 -6.81
N LEU A 26 3.86 26.68 -7.41
CA LEU A 26 5.00 25.97 -7.98
C LEU A 26 5.25 26.46 -9.40
N SER A 27 6.45 27.01 -9.66
CA SER A 27 6.81 27.55 -10.96
C SER A 27 8.16 27.04 -11.46
N LEU A 28 8.27 26.85 -12.77
CA LEU A 28 9.50 26.52 -13.48
C LEU A 28 10.05 27.74 -14.23
N HIS A 29 11.32 28.05 -14.00
CA HIS A 29 12.08 29.02 -14.77
C HIS A 29 13.10 28.25 -15.61
N LEU A 30 13.07 28.46 -16.93
CA LEU A 30 13.89 27.71 -17.89
C LEU A 30 14.69 28.68 -18.76
N ASN A 31 15.99 28.43 -18.86
CA ASN A 31 16.87 29.00 -19.85
C ASN A 31 17.40 27.86 -20.75
N ALA A 32 17.03 27.90 -22.02
CA ALA A 32 17.41 26.89 -23.00
C ALA A 32 17.92 27.59 -24.27
N SER A 33 19.23 27.56 -24.45
CA SER A 33 19.96 28.11 -25.59
C SER A 33 21.03 27.12 -26.07
N LYS A 34 21.68 27.36 -27.22
CA LYS A 34 22.51 26.35 -27.91
C LYS A 34 23.49 25.60 -26.98
N ASN A 35 24.12 26.31 -26.06
CA ASN A 35 25.12 25.76 -25.14
C ASN A 35 24.71 25.79 -23.68
N GLU A 36 23.43 26.04 -23.39
CA GLU A 36 22.94 26.18 -22.03
C GLU A 36 21.55 25.55 -21.91
N LEU A 37 21.43 24.60 -21.00
CA LEU A 37 20.15 24.12 -20.51
C LEU A 37 20.18 24.21 -18.99
N SER A 38 19.65 25.32 -18.47
CA SER A 38 19.53 25.55 -17.04
C SER A 38 18.08 25.82 -16.67
N TYR A 39 17.65 25.33 -15.53
CA TYR A 39 16.31 25.56 -15.02
C TYR A 39 16.33 25.63 -13.50
N PHE A 40 15.36 26.31 -12.90
CA PHE A 40 15.15 26.23 -11.47
C PHE A 40 13.66 26.20 -11.15
N LEU A 41 13.34 25.53 -10.05
CA LEU A 41 12.01 25.51 -9.47
C LEU A 41 11.93 26.57 -8.40
N SER A 42 10.81 27.28 -8.32
CA SER A 42 10.46 28.08 -7.14
C SER A 42 9.10 27.70 -6.61
N VAL A 43 8.95 27.90 -5.31
CA VAL A 43 7.70 27.69 -4.57
C VAL A 43 7.38 29.01 -3.88
N ASN A 44 6.19 29.55 -4.11
CA ASN A 44 5.75 30.84 -3.56
C ASN A 44 6.77 31.96 -3.83
N GLY A 45 7.28 32.02 -5.07
CA GLY A 45 8.32 32.97 -5.49
C GLY A 45 9.74 32.71 -4.93
N ALA A 46 9.93 31.76 -4.01
CA ALA A 46 11.24 31.42 -3.48
C ALA A 46 11.89 30.29 -4.30
N ALA A 47 13.05 30.57 -4.93
CA ALA A 47 13.87 29.54 -5.59
C ALA A 47 14.15 28.36 -4.63
N TRP A 48 13.98 27.13 -5.13
CA TRP A 48 13.99 25.88 -4.37
C TRP A 48 15.06 24.91 -4.86
N LEU A 49 14.96 24.47 -6.12
CA LEU A 49 15.90 23.52 -6.74
C LEU A 49 16.50 24.15 -7.98
N ASN A 50 17.83 24.12 -8.09
CA ASN A 50 18.53 24.45 -9.33
C ASN A 50 18.72 23.18 -10.16
N SER A 51 18.73 23.30 -11.48
CA SER A 51 19.12 22.21 -12.37
C SER A 51 20.55 21.78 -12.08
N ALA A 52 20.78 20.47 -12.02
CA ALA A 52 22.12 19.89 -12.07
C ALA A 52 22.47 19.51 -13.53
N ASP A 53 23.60 18.84 -13.73
CA ASP A 53 24.02 18.40 -15.06
C ASP A 53 22.98 17.47 -15.68
N THR A 54 22.59 17.77 -16.93
CA THR A 54 21.70 16.93 -17.74
C THR A 54 22.57 16.04 -18.61
N ARG A 55 22.52 14.74 -18.37
CA ARG A 55 23.42 13.76 -18.99
C ARG A 55 22.77 12.42 -19.26
N PHE A 56 23.28 11.71 -20.25
CA PHE A 56 22.74 10.44 -20.74
C PHE A 56 23.88 9.53 -21.17
N TYR A 57 23.77 8.24 -20.86
CA TYR A 57 24.71 7.23 -21.32
C TYR A 57 24.25 6.63 -22.64
N ALA A 58 25.14 6.62 -23.62
CA ALA A 58 24.89 6.06 -24.95
C ALA A 58 26.22 5.65 -25.59
N ASP A 59 26.21 4.62 -26.43
CA ASP A 59 27.40 4.17 -27.18
C ASP A 59 28.65 3.96 -26.29
N GLY A 60 28.47 3.48 -25.06
CA GLY A 60 29.57 3.22 -24.12
C GLY A 60 30.18 4.47 -23.46
N GLN A 61 29.57 5.65 -23.60
CA GLN A 61 30.08 6.89 -23.01
C GLN A 61 28.97 7.82 -22.48
N TRP A 62 29.35 8.75 -21.62
CA TRP A 62 28.46 9.78 -21.08
C TRP A 62 28.42 11.02 -21.98
N TYR A 63 27.21 11.35 -22.43
CA TYR A 63 26.90 12.61 -23.09
C TYR A 63 26.30 13.59 -22.07
N SER A 64 26.72 14.85 -22.06
CA SER A 64 26.38 15.84 -21.03
C SER A 64 26.33 17.25 -21.62
N ILE A 65 25.42 18.07 -21.08
CA ILE A 65 25.37 19.50 -21.38
C ILE A 65 26.60 20.21 -20.77
N ALA A 66 26.99 19.86 -19.53
CA ALA A 66 28.12 20.51 -18.85
C ALA A 66 29.46 20.32 -19.56
N ASN A 67 29.71 19.16 -20.17
CA ASN A 67 30.94 18.89 -20.93
C ASN A 67 30.82 19.21 -22.44
N ARG A 68 29.68 19.77 -22.89
CA ARG A 68 29.40 20.14 -24.29
C ARG A 68 29.39 18.98 -25.29
N SER A 69 29.22 17.74 -24.82
CA SER A 69 28.94 16.61 -25.71
C SER A 69 27.45 16.51 -26.07
N LEU A 70 26.59 17.32 -25.44
CA LEU A 70 25.20 17.60 -25.85
C LEU A 70 24.99 19.11 -26.03
N GLU A 71 24.22 19.48 -27.04
CA GLU A 71 23.83 20.87 -27.32
C GLU A 71 22.31 20.95 -27.51
N VAL A 72 21.71 22.08 -27.09
CA VAL A 72 20.31 22.39 -27.40
C VAL A 72 20.24 22.88 -28.84
N THR A 73 19.56 22.13 -29.70
CA THR A 73 19.45 22.46 -31.13
C THR A 73 18.31 23.40 -31.44
N SER A 74 17.22 23.32 -30.68
CA SER A 74 16.03 24.15 -30.84
C SER A 74 15.13 24.07 -29.61
N THR A 75 14.31 25.10 -29.44
CA THR A 75 13.29 25.17 -28.40
C THR A 75 11.94 25.53 -29.01
N ALA A 76 10.86 25.09 -28.39
CA ALA A 76 9.50 25.47 -28.76
C ALA A 76 8.61 25.50 -27.52
N THR A 77 7.62 26.38 -27.52
CA THR A 77 6.61 26.46 -26.46
C THR A 77 5.23 26.30 -27.07
N THR A 78 4.44 25.40 -26.51
CA THR A 78 3.05 25.16 -26.89
C THR A 78 2.17 25.18 -25.66
N GLN A 79 0.85 25.27 -25.88
CA GLN A 79 -0.16 25.10 -24.84
C GLN A 79 -0.99 23.85 -25.17
N GLY A 80 -1.50 23.20 -24.13
CA GLY A 80 -2.33 22.01 -24.27
C GLY A 80 -3.10 21.70 -23.01
N SER A 81 -3.76 20.55 -22.98
CA SER A 81 -4.46 20.04 -21.80
C SER A 81 -4.48 18.52 -21.80
N ASP A 82 -4.41 17.91 -20.62
CA ASP A 82 -4.58 16.48 -20.41
C ASP A 82 -5.29 16.20 -19.06
N SER A 83 -5.22 14.96 -18.56
CA SER A 83 -5.84 14.56 -17.28
C SER A 83 -5.29 15.29 -16.06
N PHE A 84 -4.14 15.95 -16.16
CA PHE A 84 -3.56 16.78 -15.10
C PHE A 84 -4.01 18.25 -15.18
N GLY A 85 -4.69 18.64 -16.26
CA GLY A 85 -5.23 19.98 -16.50
C GLY A 85 -4.65 20.67 -17.74
N ALA A 86 -4.93 21.97 -17.88
CA ALA A 86 -4.32 22.80 -18.90
C ALA A 86 -2.86 23.12 -18.55
N TYR A 87 -1.97 23.07 -19.53
CA TYR A 87 -0.54 23.27 -19.35
C TYR A 87 0.09 24.13 -20.44
N ARG A 88 1.23 24.72 -20.09
CA ARG A 88 2.23 25.23 -21.03
C ARG A 88 3.38 24.22 -21.11
N ARG A 89 3.65 23.70 -22.31
CA ARG A 89 4.75 22.78 -22.57
C ARG A 89 5.89 23.53 -23.26
N THR A 90 7.08 23.48 -22.70
CA THR A 90 8.30 23.90 -23.40
C THR A 90 9.11 22.66 -23.75
N THR A 91 9.59 22.57 -24.99
CA THR A 91 10.47 21.49 -25.46
C THR A 91 11.85 22.04 -25.75
N ALA A 92 12.90 21.35 -25.32
CA ALA A 92 14.28 21.54 -25.75
C ALA A 92 14.74 20.28 -26.50
N ASN A 93 15.02 20.42 -27.78
CA ASN A 93 15.61 19.34 -28.58
C ASN A 93 17.11 19.34 -28.33
N VAL A 94 17.66 18.26 -27.77
CA VAL A 94 19.09 18.13 -27.49
C VAL A 94 19.71 17.06 -28.38
N ALA A 95 20.93 17.32 -28.86
CA ALA A 95 21.66 16.38 -29.70
C ALA A 95 23.16 16.38 -29.43
N SER A 96 23.81 15.24 -29.68
CA SER A 96 25.28 15.20 -29.79
C SER A 96 25.74 15.90 -31.08
N PRO A 97 26.99 16.42 -31.14
CA PRO A 97 27.50 17.07 -32.34
C PRO A 97 27.46 16.20 -33.61
N ASP A 98 27.66 14.89 -33.46
CA ASP A 98 27.57 13.90 -34.54
C ASP A 98 26.13 13.42 -34.81
N SER A 99 25.14 13.96 -34.10
CA SER A 99 23.71 13.65 -34.24
C SER A 99 23.34 12.18 -33.97
N LYS A 100 24.22 11.38 -33.35
CA LYS A 100 23.92 9.98 -32.98
C LYS A 100 22.92 9.90 -31.84
N LEU A 101 23.06 10.75 -30.83
CA LEU A 101 22.11 10.87 -29.74
C LEU A 101 21.22 12.10 -29.98
N LYS A 102 19.91 11.89 -30.07
CA LYS A 102 18.90 12.95 -30.14
C LYS A 102 17.80 12.70 -29.14
N MET A 103 17.46 13.71 -28.35
CA MET A 103 16.40 13.63 -27.36
C MET A 103 15.53 14.88 -27.38
N ILE A 104 14.29 14.72 -26.92
CA ILE A 104 13.34 15.80 -26.70
C ILE A 104 13.11 15.86 -25.20
N LEU A 105 13.54 16.96 -24.58
CA LEU A 105 13.30 17.24 -23.18
C LEU A 105 12.09 18.17 -23.09
N SER A 106 11.02 17.72 -22.44
CA SER A 106 9.78 18.50 -22.31
C SER A 106 9.53 18.88 -20.86
N PHE A 107 9.05 20.10 -20.69
CA PHE A 107 8.71 20.72 -19.42
C PHE A 107 7.26 21.17 -19.47
N TYR A 108 6.38 20.46 -18.76
CA TYR A 108 4.96 20.80 -18.65
C TYR A 108 4.74 21.57 -17.35
N VAL A 109 4.25 22.80 -17.46
CA VAL A 109 3.84 23.62 -16.31
C VAL A 109 2.34 23.76 -16.35
N TYR A 110 1.65 23.21 -15.34
CA TYR A 110 0.20 23.22 -15.28
C TYR A 110 -0.32 24.53 -14.69
N ASN A 111 -1.46 25.00 -15.21
CA ASN A 111 -2.04 26.29 -14.84
C ASN A 111 -2.57 26.35 -13.40
N ASP A 112 -2.72 25.20 -12.74
CA ASP A 112 -3.09 25.11 -11.33
C ASP A 112 -1.91 25.42 -10.38
N ASN A 113 -0.71 25.67 -10.93
CA ASN A 113 0.54 25.93 -10.22
C ASN A 113 0.85 24.93 -9.09
N SER A 114 0.34 23.70 -9.21
CA SER A 114 0.59 22.62 -8.25
C SER A 114 1.48 21.53 -8.83
N THR A 115 1.56 21.45 -10.17
CA THR A 115 2.16 20.31 -10.87
C THR A 115 3.13 20.75 -11.95
N ILE A 116 4.31 20.12 -11.98
CA ILE A 116 5.26 20.20 -13.08
C ILE A 116 5.59 18.78 -13.53
N ILE A 117 5.57 18.53 -14.84
CA ILE A 117 6.03 17.26 -15.42
C ILE A 117 7.27 17.49 -16.26
N PHE A 118 8.30 16.69 -16.02
CA PHE A 118 9.47 16.58 -16.88
C PHE A 118 9.34 15.30 -17.70
N GLU A 119 9.58 15.38 -19.00
CA GLU A 119 9.56 14.23 -19.89
C GLU A 119 10.83 14.19 -20.72
N GLN A 120 11.53 13.05 -20.71
CA GLN A 120 12.58 12.76 -21.67
C GLN A 120 12.03 11.80 -22.72
N THR A 121 12.27 12.11 -24.00
CA THR A 121 11.92 11.24 -25.12
C THR A 121 13.14 11.03 -26.01
N TYR A 122 13.49 9.77 -26.28
CA TYR A 122 14.59 9.42 -27.17
C TYR A 122 14.12 9.52 -28.61
N ALA A 123 14.64 10.47 -29.39
CA ALA A 123 14.27 10.66 -30.79
C ALA A 123 15.03 9.71 -31.73
N THR A 124 16.21 9.24 -31.30
CA THR A 124 16.97 8.17 -31.95
C THR A 124 17.06 6.96 -31.03
N SER A 125 17.25 5.78 -31.61
CA SER A 125 17.55 4.58 -30.83
C SER A 125 18.96 4.69 -30.26
N VAL A 126 19.13 4.25 -29.02
CA VAL A 126 20.42 4.16 -28.34
C VAL A 126 20.80 2.69 -28.20
N ALA A 127 21.93 2.33 -28.80
CA ALA A 127 22.60 1.06 -28.56
C ALA A 127 23.61 1.21 -27.41
N ASN A 128 23.97 0.11 -26.74
CA ASN A 128 24.93 0.09 -25.64
C ASN A 128 24.59 1.13 -24.55
N ALA A 129 23.31 1.15 -24.12
CA ALA A 129 22.81 2.06 -23.10
C ALA A 129 23.19 1.66 -21.67
N SER A 130 23.87 0.51 -21.51
CA SER A 130 24.18 -0.08 -20.22
C SER A 130 25.46 0.51 -19.65
N VAL A 131 25.36 1.05 -18.44
CA VAL A 131 26.51 1.45 -17.59
C VAL A 131 27.04 0.28 -16.76
N GLY A 132 26.45 -0.91 -16.90
CA GLY A 132 26.93 -2.15 -16.29
C GLY A 132 26.57 -2.36 -14.82
N SER A 133 25.69 -1.52 -14.25
CA SER A 133 25.26 -1.66 -12.86
C SER A 133 23.78 -1.30 -12.70
N TRP A 134 23.09 -2.09 -11.88
CA TRP A 134 21.68 -1.91 -11.51
C TRP A 134 21.49 -0.75 -10.52
N ASP A 135 22.51 -0.44 -9.70
CA ASP A 135 22.45 0.57 -8.64
C ASP A 135 22.62 2.02 -9.16
N VAL A 136 22.78 2.18 -10.47
CA VAL A 136 22.99 3.47 -11.12
C VAL A 136 21.96 3.66 -12.25
N THR A 137 21.70 4.90 -12.62
CA THR A 137 20.85 5.23 -13.77
C THR A 137 21.70 5.48 -15.02
N SER A 138 21.17 5.17 -16.19
CA SER A 138 21.78 5.48 -17.51
C SER A 138 21.47 6.90 -18.01
N GLY A 139 20.92 7.75 -17.14
CA GLY A 139 20.60 9.14 -17.43
C GLY A 139 20.29 9.95 -16.18
N ALA A 140 20.30 11.27 -16.34
CA ALA A 140 19.96 12.25 -15.33
C ALA A 140 19.18 13.40 -15.98
N PHE A 141 17.86 13.27 -16.04
CA PHE A 141 16.93 14.34 -16.39
C PHE A 141 15.53 14.00 -15.86
N PRO A 142 14.83 14.91 -15.15
CA PRO A 142 15.41 16.14 -14.61
C PRO A 142 16.49 15.80 -13.58
N SER A 143 17.43 16.72 -13.38
CA SER A 143 18.46 16.58 -12.37
C SER A 143 18.50 17.87 -11.56
N PHE A 144 18.65 17.75 -10.24
CA PHE A 144 18.54 18.88 -9.33
C PHE A 144 19.70 18.93 -8.34
N SER A 145 20.12 20.14 -8.02
CA SER A 145 20.98 20.47 -6.88
C SER A 145 20.18 21.35 -5.91
N PRO A 146 20.06 20.95 -4.63
CA PRO A 146 19.35 21.75 -3.63
C PRO A 146 20.07 23.08 -3.41
N ILE A 147 19.31 24.16 -3.17
CA ILE A 147 19.89 25.48 -2.84
C ILE A 147 20.29 25.48 -1.36
N PRO A 148 21.58 25.45 -0.99
CA PRO A 148 22.04 25.13 0.37
C PRO A 148 21.55 26.07 1.48
N ALA A 149 21.18 27.30 1.14
CA ALA A 149 20.79 28.33 2.10
C ALA A 149 19.28 28.38 2.41
N LYS A 150 18.44 27.58 1.74
CA LYS A 150 16.98 27.68 1.86
C LYS A 150 16.36 26.44 2.47
N LYS A 151 15.72 26.62 3.62
CA LYS A 151 14.89 25.63 4.33
C LYS A 151 13.53 25.41 3.61
N LEU A 152 13.55 24.95 2.35
CA LEU A 152 12.33 24.65 1.58
C LEU A 152 11.97 23.16 1.54
N GLY A 153 12.92 22.28 1.88
CA GLY A 153 12.69 20.84 2.08
C GLY A 153 12.77 19.97 0.85
N VAL A 154 13.13 18.71 1.06
CA VAL A 154 13.19 17.68 0.03
C VAL A 154 12.66 16.40 0.67
N ALA A 155 11.68 15.76 0.03
CA ALA A 155 11.37 14.34 0.26
C ALA A 155 11.41 13.60 -1.07
N SER A 156 11.86 12.35 -1.06
CA SER A 156 11.87 11.44 -2.22
C SER A 156 11.41 10.05 -1.78
N TRP A 157 10.58 9.39 -2.59
CA TRP A 157 10.27 7.97 -2.40
C TRP A 157 10.20 7.17 -3.71
N LEU A 158 11.37 6.72 -4.15
CA LEU A 158 11.80 5.34 -4.53
C LEU A 158 13.35 5.36 -4.74
N GLY A 159 14.05 6.14 -3.90
CA GLY A 159 15.49 6.42 -4.01
C GLY A 159 16.02 7.39 -2.92
N THR A 160 15.46 7.28 -1.70
CA THR A 160 15.82 7.98 -0.43
C THR A 160 16.21 9.46 -0.49
N PHE A 161 15.33 10.34 -0.03
CA PHE A 161 15.75 11.56 0.69
C PHE A 161 14.87 11.77 1.92
N ILE A 162 15.36 11.26 3.06
CA ILE A 162 15.04 11.72 4.42
C ILE A 162 16.40 11.94 5.12
N ASP A 163 17.22 12.86 4.59
CA ASP A 163 18.39 13.47 5.25
C ASP A 163 18.88 14.67 4.39
N ASN A 164 19.73 15.53 4.96
CA ASN A 164 20.50 16.64 4.36
C ASN A 164 21.50 16.20 3.26
N SER A 165 21.17 15.21 2.43
CA SER A 165 22.07 14.76 1.37
C SER A 165 22.20 15.84 0.28
N VAL A 166 23.45 16.22 0.01
CA VAL A 166 23.89 17.35 -0.82
C VAL A 166 23.73 17.09 -2.33
N TYR A 167 23.37 15.88 -2.73
CA TYR A 167 23.21 15.47 -4.13
C TYR A 167 21.76 15.08 -4.39
N GLY A 168 21.06 15.67 -5.36
CA GLY A 168 19.73 15.18 -5.76
C GLY A 168 19.82 13.79 -6.41
N PRO A 169 18.70 13.04 -6.51
CA PRO A 169 18.72 11.73 -7.15
C PRO A 169 19.16 11.88 -8.62
N ASN A 170 20.05 11.01 -9.09
CA ASN A 170 20.18 10.77 -10.53
C ASN A 170 18.94 9.97 -10.93
N ILE A 171 18.10 10.53 -11.81
CA ILE A 171 16.86 9.87 -12.22
C ILE A 171 16.94 9.58 -13.73
N GLY A 172 16.73 8.31 -14.07
CA GLY A 172 16.83 7.80 -15.43
C GLY A 172 16.38 6.35 -15.50
N TYR A 173 16.55 5.72 -16.67
CA TYR A 173 16.39 4.28 -16.78
C TYR A 173 17.46 3.56 -15.94
N VAL A 174 17.16 2.34 -15.49
CA VAL A 174 18.13 1.50 -14.78
C VAL A 174 19.38 1.29 -15.63
N GLY A 175 20.54 1.29 -14.98
CA GLY A 175 21.83 1.29 -15.63
C GLY A 175 22.21 -0.01 -16.34
N THR A 176 21.44 -1.07 -16.17
CA THR A 176 21.60 -2.34 -16.90
C THR A 176 20.91 -2.38 -18.25
N MET A 177 20.11 -1.36 -18.61
CA MET A 177 19.38 -1.31 -19.88
C MET A 177 20.31 -1.40 -21.08
N GLU A 178 20.12 -2.39 -21.95
CA GLU A 178 21.05 -2.64 -23.06
C GLU A 178 20.79 -1.71 -24.26
N ALA A 179 19.52 -1.43 -24.53
CA ALA A 179 19.11 -0.56 -25.63
C ALA A 179 17.84 0.25 -25.28
N ILE A 180 17.76 1.46 -25.81
CA ILE A 180 16.60 2.34 -25.69
C ILE A 180 16.09 2.63 -27.11
N PRO A 181 14.96 2.06 -27.53
CA PRO A 181 14.41 2.32 -28.85
C PRO A 181 14.00 3.79 -29.05
N ALA A 182 14.06 4.27 -30.30
CA ALA A 182 13.47 5.54 -30.67
C ALA A 182 11.97 5.59 -30.30
N GLY A 183 11.53 6.75 -29.81
CA GLY A 183 10.18 7.01 -29.32
C GLY A 183 9.94 6.63 -27.85
N SER A 184 10.90 5.97 -27.18
CA SER A 184 10.78 5.67 -25.75
C SER A 184 10.80 6.94 -24.91
N SER A 185 9.90 7.04 -23.94
CA SER A 185 9.77 8.22 -23.08
C SER A 185 9.67 7.89 -21.60
N LEU A 186 10.25 8.74 -20.75
CA LEU A 186 10.14 8.67 -19.30
C LEU A 186 9.64 10.00 -18.74
N ARG A 187 8.61 9.96 -17.90
CA ARG A 187 8.03 11.14 -17.23
C ARG A 187 8.29 11.15 -15.73
N TYR A 188 8.48 12.34 -15.19
CA TYR A 188 8.63 12.62 -13.76
C TYR A 188 7.67 13.72 -13.35
N ILE A 189 6.96 13.52 -12.26
CA ILE A 189 5.89 14.40 -11.81
C ILE A 189 6.26 14.99 -10.47
N ILE A 190 6.38 16.32 -10.40
CA ILE A 190 6.51 17.07 -9.15
C ILE A 190 5.12 17.60 -8.80
N SER A 191 4.69 17.35 -7.57
CA SER A 191 3.40 17.78 -7.02
C SER A 191 3.64 18.56 -5.73
N ALA A 192 3.05 19.74 -5.62
CA ALA A 192 3.09 20.60 -4.44
C ALA A 192 1.69 20.81 -3.87
N SER A 193 1.60 21.01 -2.56
CA SER A 193 0.35 21.21 -1.82
C SER A 193 0.58 22.17 -0.66
N ASP A 194 -0.42 22.98 -0.34
CA ASP A 194 -0.47 23.78 0.87
C ASP A 194 -1.03 23.03 2.08
N ALA A 195 -1.76 21.94 1.84
CA ALA A 195 -2.31 21.01 2.83
C ALA A 195 -1.39 19.79 3.09
N GLY A 196 -0.07 19.99 3.09
CA GLY A 196 0.90 18.95 3.46
C GLY A 196 1.14 17.82 2.45
N LEU A 197 1.99 16.85 2.83
CA LEU A 197 2.51 15.78 1.97
C LEU A 197 1.44 14.75 1.64
N ASN A 198 0.60 14.41 2.62
CA ASN A 198 -0.49 13.45 2.42
C ASN A 198 -1.45 13.92 1.31
N ASN A 199 -1.82 15.20 1.32
CA ASN A 199 -2.65 15.77 0.26
C ASN A 199 -1.92 15.82 -1.09
N ALA A 200 -0.65 16.24 -1.12
CA ALA A 200 0.17 16.27 -2.34
C ALA A 200 0.22 14.90 -3.03
N MET A 201 0.42 13.83 -2.24
CA MET A 201 0.46 12.45 -2.70
C MET A 201 -0.90 11.97 -3.20
N THR A 202 -1.98 12.28 -2.47
CA THR A 202 -3.34 11.90 -2.85
C THR A 202 -3.74 12.56 -4.17
N ALA A 203 -3.48 13.86 -4.31
CA ALA A 203 -3.75 14.60 -5.54
C ALA A 203 -2.93 14.07 -6.72
N TRP A 204 -1.65 13.77 -6.49
CA TRP A 204 -0.78 13.14 -7.50
C TRP A 204 -1.35 11.79 -7.96
N GLY A 205 -1.72 10.93 -7.03
CA GLY A 205 -2.24 9.60 -7.31
C GLY A 205 -3.57 9.64 -8.06
N ALA A 206 -4.47 10.56 -7.69
CA ALA A 206 -5.72 10.79 -8.41
C ALA A 206 -5.49 11.17 -9.88
N LYS A 207 -4.53 12.07 -10.17
CA LYS A 207 -4.17 12.44 -11.54
C LYS A 207 -3.55 11.27 -12.32
N LEU A 208 -2.74 10.43 -11.67
CA LEU A 208 -2.16 9.24 -12.30
C LEU A 208 -3.22 8.17 -12.60
N MET A 209 -4.13 7.91 -11.68
CA MET A 209 -5.27 7.00 -11.91
C MET A 209 -6.13 7.50 -13.08
N ALA A 210 -6.43 8.80 -13.14
CA ALA A 210 -7.15 9.40 -14.26
C ALA A 210 -6.41 9.23 -15.59
N MET A 211 -5.08 9.45 -15.62
CA MET A 211 -4.25 9.24 -16.82
C MET A 211 -4.35 7.82 -17.37
N TYR A 212 -4.44 6.82 -16.49
CA TYR A 212 -4.54 5.40 -16.87
C TYR A 212 -5.98 4.86 -16.89
N ASN A 213 -6.98 5.74 -16.76
CA ASN A 213 -8.40 5.39 -16.67
C ASN A 213 -8.66 4.28 -15.62
N LYS A 214 -8.10 4.48 -14.42
CA LYS A 214 -8.25 3.60 -13.26
C LYS A 214 -9.15 4.24 -12.22
N THR A 215 -9.88 3.40 -11.49
CA THR A 215 -10.73 3.76 -10.36
C THR A 215 -10.37 2.87 -9.17
N THR A 216 -10.86 3.21 -7.98
CA THR A 216 -10.70 2.38 -6.78
C THR A 216 -11.74 1.26 -6.67
N GLU A 217 -12.65 1.14 -7.64
CA GLU A 217 -13.81 0.25 -7.56
C GLU A 217 -13.43 -1.23 -7.34
N GLN A 218 -12.40 -1.73 -8.02
CA GLN A 218 -11.93 -3.11 -7.82
C GLN A 218 -11.39 -3.33 -6.41
N ARG A 219 -10.63 -2.38 -5.87
CA ARG A 219 -10.17 -2.41 -4.47
C ARG A 219 -11.35 -2.36 -3.51
N ASP A 220 -12.25 -1.39 -3.70
CA ASP A 220 -13.37 -1.15 -2.78
C ASP A 220 -14.35 -2.34 -2.73
N ASN A 221 -14.38 -3.16 -3.78
CA ASN A 221 -15.20 -4.37 -3.86
C ASN A 221 -14.42 -5.70 -3.67
N ASP A 222 -13.10 -5.64 -3.41
CA ASP A 222 -12.30 -6.86 -3.20
C ASP A 222 -12.77 -7.60 -1.94
N TYR A 223 -13.18 -8.85 -2.12
CA TYR A 223 -13.74 -9.67 -1.04
C TYR A 223 -12.79 -9.82 0.16
N THR A 224 -11.49 -9.94 -0.10
CA THR A 224 -10.46 -10.14 0.93
C THR A 224 -10.19 -8.88 1.74
N LEU A 225 -10.50 -7.70 1.18
CA LEU A 225 -10.47 -6.41 1.87
C LEU A 225 -11.73 -6.13 2.69
N GLN A 226 -12.78 -6.93 2.50
CA GLN A 226 -14.06 -6.74 3.18
C GLN A 226 -14.29 -7.69 4.34
N TYR A 227 -13.64 -8.86 4.35
CA TYR A 227 -13.90 -9.89 5.34
C TYR A 227 -12.63 -10.40 6.01
N LEU A 228 -12.77 -10.86 7.25
CA LEU A 228 -11.71 -11.52 8.00
C LEU A 228 -11.29 -12.82 7.29
N GLY A 229 -9.98 -13.02 7.08
CA GLY A 229 -9.41 -14.24 6.52
C GLY A 229 -8.52 -15.00 7.47
N TYR A 230 -7.83 -16.02 6.95
CA TYR A 230 -6.79 -16.77 7.64
C TYR A 230 -5.55 -16.94 6.75
N ASN A 231 -4.36 -16.75 7.30
CA ASN A 231 -3.09 -16.82 6.58
C ASN A 231 -2.26 -18.06 6.96
N THR A 232 -1.63 -18.67 5.95
CA THR A 232 -0.67 -19.78 6.14
C THR A 232 0.77 -19.44 5.70
N ASP A 233 1.08 -18.15 5.63
CA ASP A 233 2.36 -17.55 5.20
C ASP A 233 3.44 -17.63 6.31
N HIS A 234 4.69 -17.32 5.97
CA HIS A 234 5.91 -17.37 6.77
C HIS A 234 5.77 -16.82 8.20
N GLY A 235 5.60 -17.73 9.16
CA GLY A 235 5.50 -17.41 10.59
C GLY A 235 4.08 -17.56 11.16
N ALA A 236 3.12 -17.92 10.31
CA ALA A 236 1.90 -18.61 10.70
C ALA A 236 2.16 -20.06 11.14
N TYR A 237 1.20 -20.64 11.87
CA TYR A 237 1.34 -21.94 12.53
C TYR A 237 1.46 -23.04 11.49
N TYR A 238 0.60 -22.99 10.48
CA TYR A 238 0.51 -23.96 9.39
C TYR A 238 1.51 -23.70 8.25
N TYR A 239 2.45 -22.76 8.41
CA TYR A 239 3.48 -22.54 7.40
C TYR A 239 4.46 -23.73 7.35
N TYR A 240 4.40 -24.51 6.26
CA TYR A 240 5.17 -25.77 6.10
C TYR A 240 4.97 -26.80 7.23
N LYS A 241 3.85 -26.73 7.96
CA LYS A 241 3.57 -27.53 9.16
C LYS A 241 2.11 -27.99 9.21
N PRO A 242 1.70 -29.01 8.45
CA PRO A 242 0.39 -29.65 8.67
C PRO A 242 0.37 -30.33 10.06
N ASP A 243 -0.81 -30.59 10.62
CA ASP A 243 -0.93 -31.26 11.92
C ASP A 243 -0.27 -32.66 11.91
N ALA A 244 0.18 -33.10 13.09
CA ALA A 244 0.79 -34.42 13.27
C ALA A 244 -0.21 -35.55 12.96
N GLY A 245 -0.16 -36.10 11.75
CA GLY A 245 -0.93 -37.29 11.34
C GLY A 245 -1.88 -37.10 10.15
N GLY A 246 -1.94 -35.91 9.53
CA GLY A 246 -2.82 -35.65 8.38
C GLY A 246 -2.15 -34.84 7.26
N ASP A 247 -2.77 -34.85 6.08
CA ASP A 247 -2.45 -33.93 4.97
C ASP A 247 -3.02 -32.51 5.23
N TYR A 248 -2.66 -31.54 4.38
CA TYR A 248 -3.13 -30.15 4.52
C TYR A 248 -4.63 -30.02 4.28
N ASN A 249 -5.24 -30.81 3.40
CA ASN A 249 -6.69 -30.78 3.18
C ASN A 249 -7.43 -31.05 4.50
N SER A 250 -7.10 -32.17 5.16
CA SER A 250 -7.71 -32.52 6.45
C SER A 250 -7.42 -31.50 7.55
N THR A 251 -6.20 -30.94 7.57
CA THR A 251 -5.76 -29.93 8.53
C THR A 251 -6.56 -28.64 8.40
N LEU A 252 -6.71 -28.13 7.18
CA LEU A 252 -7.43 -26.88 6.92
C LEU A 252 -8.95 -27.05 7.09
N VAL A 253 -9.51 -28.23 6.82
CA VAL A 253 -10.91 -28.53 7.16
C VAL A 253 -11.12 -28.51 8.67
N ARG A 254 -10.22 -29.10 9.47
CA ARG A 254 -10.30 -29.02 10.95
C ARG A 254 -10.15 -27.59 11.46
N LEU A 255 -9.29 -26.78 10.86
CA LEU A 255 -9.20 -25.35 11.15
C LEU A 255 -10.54 -24.65 10.92
N TRP A 256 -11.17 -24.88 9.77
CA TRP A 256 -12.50 -24.35 9.45
C TRP A 256 -13.56 -24.79 10.47
N GLU A 257 -13.60 -26.09 10.83
CA GLU A 257 -14.51 -26.60 11.85
C GLU A 257 -14.28 -25.96 13.23
N SER A 258 -13.01 -25.79 13.62
CA SER A 258 -12.62 -25.18 14.89
C SER A 258 -13.01 -23.71 14.95
N ALA A 259 -12.75 -22.95 13.87
CA ALA A 259 -13.17 -21.55 13.76
C ALA A 259 -14.70 -21.41 13.86
N ASN A 260 -15.46 -22.27 13.17
CA ASN A 260 -16.92 -22.28 13.27
C ASN A 260 -17.43 -22.60 14.68
N LYS A 261 -16.83 -23.58 15.37
CA LYS A 261 -17.16 -23.93 16.77
C LYS A 261 -16.89 -22.76 17.72
N GLN A 262 -15.85 -21.98 17.44
CA GLN A 262 -15.48 -20.80 18.23
C GLN A 262 -16.18 -19.51 17.77
N ALA A 263 -17.07 -19.60 16.78
CA ALA A 263 -17.77 -18.46 16.16
C ALA A 263 -16.82 -17.39 15.60
N ILE A 264 -15.67 -17.80 15.04
CA ILE A 264 -14.72 -16.93 14.38
C ILE A 264 -14.98 -16.98 12.87
N PRO A 265 -15.45 -15.87 12.28
CA PRO A 265 -16.05 -15.88 10.97
C PRO A 265 -15.01 -15.69 9.85
N TYR A 266 -13.98 -16.55 9.80
CA TYR A 266 -13.05 -16.56 8.65
C TYR A 266 -13.83 -16.80 7.36
N LYS A 267 -13.54 -16.00 6.33
CA LYS A 267 -14.26 -16.01 5.05
C LYS A 267 -13.41 -16.37 3.86
N TRP A 268 -12.09 -16.36 3.98
CA TRP A 268 -11.14 -16.71 2.92
C TRP A 268 -9.84 -17.22 3.55
N ILE A 269 -9.00 -17.88 2.75
CA ILE A 269 -7.71 -18.41 3.19
C ILE A 269 -6.60 -18.06 2.21
N LEU A 270 -5.41 -17.74 2.73
CA LEU A 270 -4.18 -17.63 1.94
C LEU A 270 -3.40 -18.94 2.03
N LEU A 271 -3.09 -19.52 0.87
CA LEU A 271 -2.23 -20.69 0.72
C LEU A 271 -0.85 -20.26 0.24
N ASP A 272 0.14 -20.36 1.14
CA ASP A 272 1.50 -19.90 0.86
C ASP A 272 2.29 -20.86 -0.05
N SER A 273 3.57 -20.60 -0.29
CA SER A 273 4.48 -21.34 -1.14
C SER A 273 4.62 -22.84 -0.92
N TRP A 274 3.92 -23.48 0.02
CA TRP A 274 4.04 -24.92 0.34
C TRP A 274 3.17 -25.86 -0.52
N TRP A 275 2.17 -25.37 -1.28
CA TRP A 275 1.17 -26.25 -1.91
C TRP A 275 1.46 -26.72 -3.35
N TYR A 276 2.43 -26.11 -4.05
CA TYR A 276 2.75 -26.39 -5.46
C TYR A 276 4.19 -26.90 -5.65
N TYR A 277 4.47 -27.39 -6.87
CA TYR A 277 5.77 -27.96 -7.22
C TYR A 277 6.85 -26.90 -7.39
N LYS A 278 8.00 -27.12 -6.76
CA LYS A 278 9.19 -26.27 -6.88
C LYS A 278 10.30 -26.98 -7.64
N GLY A 279 11.05 -26.21 -8.41
CA GLY A 279 12.21 -26.67 -9.19
C GLY A 279 13.52 -26.10 -8.63
N PRO A 280 14.59 -26.04 -9.45
CA PRO A 280 15.83 -25.38 -9.07
C PRO A 280 15.63 -23.98 -8.48
N HIS A 281 16.47 -23.65 -7.51
CA HIS A 281 16.43 -22.40 -6.75
C HIS A 281 15.07 -22.13 -6.10
N ASP A 282 14.30 -23.16 -5.74
CA ASP A 282 12.97 -23.08 -5.14
C ASP A 282 11.93 -22.27 -5.93
N GLY A 283 12.17 -22.06 -7.23
CA GLY A 283 11.21 -21.40 -8.13
C GLY A 283 10.05 -22.32 -8.51
N VAL A 284 8.96 -21.74 -9.01
CA VAL A 284 7.77 -22.51 -9.40
C VAL A 284 8.08 -23.38 -10.60
N LEU A 285 8.04 -24.70 -10.41
CA LEU A 285 8.18 -25.69 -11.48
C LEU A 285 6.85 -25.85 -12.19
N ASN A 286 5.79 -26.08 -11.41
CA ASN A 286 4.42 -26.24 -11.86
C ASN A 286 3.49 -25.70 -10.77
N TRP A 287 2.56 -24.80 -11.12
CA TRP A 287 1.68 -24.10 -10.19
C TRP A 287 0.34 -24.83 -10.02
N THR A 288 0.40 -26.15 -9.82
CA THR A 288 -0.75 -27.00 -9.51
C THR A 288 -0.59 -27.60 -8.13
N ALA A 289 -1.70 -27.78 -7.41
CA ALA A 289 -1.71 -28.41 -6.10
C ALA A 289 -1.15 -29.84 -6.15
N MET A 290 -0.23 -30.14 -5.23
CA MET A 290 0.39 -31.46 -5.12
C MET A 290 -0.57 -32.46 -4.46
N PRO A 291 -0.73 -33.70 -4.97
CA PRO A 291 -1.57 -34.72 -4.34
C PRO A 291 -1.16 -35.11 -2.91
N SER A 292 0.12 -34.98 -2.57
CA SER A 292 0.61 -35.20 -1.19
C SER A 292 0.19 -34.12 -0.21
N ILE A 293 -0.18 -32.94 -0.69
CA ILE A 293 -0.64 -31.81 0.11
C ILE A 293 -2.17 -31.80 0.14
N PHE A 294 -2.81 -31.97 -1.01
CA PHE A 294 -4.27 -32.03 -1.19
C PHE A 294 -4.69 -33.37 -1.82
N PRO A 295 -4.79 -34.46 -1.04
CA PRO A 295 -5.17 -35.77 -1.57
C PRO A 295 -6.66 -35.85 -1.97
N PRO A 296 -7.04 -36.81 -2.83
CA PRO A 296 -6.19 -37.78 -3.52
C PRO A 296 -5.55 -37.25 -4.82
N GLY A 297 -6.01 -36.10 -5.34
CA GLY A 297 -5.72 -35.65 -6.73
C GLY A 297 -5.06 -34.29 -6.87
N GLY A 298 -4.59 -33.66 -5.78
CA GLY A 298 -4.00 -32.33 -5.81
C GLY A 298 -5.06 -31.25 -6.03
N VAL A 299 -5.26 -30.85 -7.29
CA VAL A 299 -6.28 -29.84 -7.65
C VAL A 299 -7.69 -30.32 -7.29
N GLU A 300 -8.00 -31.61 -7.49
CA GLU A 300 -9.29 -32.19 -7.11
C GLU A 300 -9.52 -32.12 -5.60
N GLY A 301 -8.48 -32.38 -4.81
CA GLY A 301 -8.52 -32.25 -3.35
C GLY A 301 -8.69 -30.80 -2.89
N LEU A 302 -8.05 -29.85 -3.58
CA LEU A 302 -8.24 -28.42 -3.33
C LEU A 302 -9.65 -27.94 -3.71
N GLN A 303 -10.23 -28.48 -4.78
CA GLN A 303 -11.64 -28.24 -5.13
C GLN A 303 -12.60 -28.81 -4.07
N GLU A 304 -12.30 -29.99 -3.52
CA GLU A 304 -13.08 -30.57 -2.44
C GLU A 304 -12.99 -29.72 -1.16
N PHE A 305 -11.78 -29.28 -0.79
CA PHE A 305 -11.56 -28.33 0.29
C PHE A 305 -12.43 -27.07 0.13
N ASN A 306 -12.40 -26.45 -1.05
CA ASN A 306 -13.20 -25.27 -1.36
C ASN A 306 -14.71 -25.57 -1.31
N LYS A 307 -15.17 -26.74 -1.77
CA LYS A 307 -16.58 -27.15 -1.65
C LYS A 307 -17.02 -27.31 -0.21
N ILE A 308 -16.16 -27.82 0.67
CA ILE A 308 -16.46 -28.00 2.10
C ILE A 308 -16.51 -26.64 2.82
N THR A 309 -15.47 -25.83 2.65
CA THR A 309 -15.29 -24.61 3.45
C THR A 309 -15.98 -23.39 2.85
N GLN A 310 -16.20 -23.39 1.53
CA GLN A 310 -16.64 -22.25 0.72
C GLN A 310 -15.70 -21.03 0.82
N TRP A 311 -14.46 -21.22 1.28
CA TRP A 311 -13.48 -20.14 1.38
C TRP A 311 -12.84 -19.84 0.03
N PRO A 312 -12.97 -18.60 -0.49
CA PRO A 312 -12.11 -18.09 -1.55
C PRO A 312 -10.63 -18.19 -1.14
N VAL A 313 -9.78 -18.37 -2.13
CA VAL A 313 -8.35 -18.62 -1.93
C VAL A 313 -7.51 -17.45 -2.45
N ILE A 314 -6.59 -16.98 -1.61
CA ILE A 314 -5.41 -16.22 -2.05
C ILE A 314 -4.31 -17.24 -2.34
N GLY A 315 -3.83 -17.29 -3.57
CA GLY A 315 -2.82 -18.25 -4.01
C GLY A 315 -1.46 -17.59 -4.17
N HIS A 316 -0.51 -17.96 -3.32
CA HIS A 316 0.88 -17.52 -3.39
C HIS A 316 1.59 -18.04 -4.66
N ASN A 317 2.39 -17.18 -5.29
CA ASN A 317 3.34 -17.54 -6.34
C ASN A 317 4.74 -16.93 -6.07
N ARG A 318 5.81 -17.71 -6.30
CA ARG A 318 7.20 -17.24 -6.31
C ARG A 318 7.62 -16.81 -7.73
N TRP A 319 8.92 -16.61 -7.94
CA TRP A 319 9.51 -16.58 -9.28
C TRP A 319 9.33 -17.93 -9.98
N TRP A 320 9.28 -17.92 -11.31
CA TRP A 320 9.22 -19.15 -12.10
C TRP A 320 10.60 -19.79 -12.23
N SER A 321 10.67 -21.10 -12.04
CA SER A 321 11.92 -21.86 -12.16
C SER A 321 12.40 -21.87 -13.62
N PRO A 322 13.73 -21.80 -13.89
CA PRO A 322 14.27 -22.02 -15.24
C PRO A 322 13.84 -23.35 -15.87
N GLU A 323 13.49 -24.33 -15.04
CA GLU A 323 13.00 -25.64 -15.46
C GLU A 323 11.46 -25.75 -15.48
N THR A 324 10.73 -24.64 -15.35
CA THR A 324 9.26 -24.67 -15.31
C THR A 324 8.66 -25.49 -16.45
N SER A 325 7.73 -26.40 -16.09
CA SER A 325 7.11 -27.33 -17.03
C SER A 325 6.21 -26.64 -18.05
N TYR A 326 5.89 -25.36 -17.86
CA TYR A 326 5.11 -24.57 -18.80
C TYR A 326 5.94 -24.10 -20.00
N SER A 327 7.25 -23.96 -19.85
CA SER A 327 8.12 -23.38 -20.89
C SER A 327 8.36 -24.36 -22.05
N LYS A 328 8.27 -23.88 -23.29
CA LYS A 328 8.70 -24.63 -24.48
C LYS A 328 10.15 -25.12 -24.40
N GLN A 329 11.02 -24.39 -23.69
CA GLN A 329 12.42 -24.77 -23.45
C GLN A 329 12.57 -26.03 -22.57
N ASN A 330 11.48 -26.46 -21.93
CA ASN A 330 11.39 -27.66 -21.07
C ASN A 330 10.25 -28.60 -21.53
N GLY A 331 9.79 -28.48 -22.79
CA GLY A 331 8.75 -29.34 -23.36
C GLY A 331 7.31 -28.91 -23.08
N GLY A 332 7.10 -27.75 -22.45
CA GLY A 332 5.78 -27.13 -22.27
C GLY A 332 5.29 -26.38 -23.51
N GLU A 333 4.21 -25.63 -23.34
CA GLU A 333 3.51 -24.98 -24.47
C GLU A 333 3.81 -23.48 -24.61
N TYR A 334 4.40 -22.83 -23.62
CA TYR A 334 4.43 -21.37 -23.52
C TYR A 334 5.84 -20.79 -23.70
N ASP A 335 5.90 -19.59 -24.26
CA ASP A 335 7.16 -18.85 -24.38
C ASP A 335 7.53 -18.19 -23.05
N PHE A 336 8.75 -18.49 -22.58
CA PHE A 336 9.37 -17.92 -21.39
C PHE A 336 10.72 -17.30 -21.75
N SER A 337 11.21 -16.37 -20.93
CA SER A 337 12.57 -15.82 -21.05
C SER A 337 13.65 -16.92 -21.06
N ASP A 338 14.82 -16.65 -21.64
CA ASP A 338 15.90 -17.65 -21.76
C ASP A 338 16.30 -18.18 -20.38
N LYS A 339 16.23 -19.51 -20.22
CA LYS A 339 16.52 -20.19 -18.95
C LYS A 339 18.00 -20.16 -18.57
N ASN A 340 18.89 -19.80 -19.50
CA ASN A 340 20.33 -19.76 -19.28
C ASN A 340 20.85 -18.36 -18.91
N GLU A 341 20.03 -17.32 -18.97
CA GLU A 341 20.45 -15.95 -18.67
C GLU A 341 20.41 -15.61 -17.17
N GLY A 342 19.56 -16.29 -16.39
CA GLY A 342 19.34 -16.01 -14.97
C GLY A 342 18.98 -17.25 -14.17
N SER A 343 18.66 -17.06 -12.89
CA SER A 343 18.22 -18.15 -11.98
C SER A 343 16.70 -18.26 -11.86
N ALA A 344 15.97 -17.46 -12.62
CA ALA A 344 14.52 -17.50 -12.77
C ALA A 344 14.12 -17.12 -14.21
N VAL A 345 12.87 -17.35 -14.56
CA VAL A 345 12.29 -16.95 -15.86
C VAL A 345 10.95 -16.24 -15.66
N VAL A 346 10.46 -15.58 -16.71
CA VAL A 346 9.10 -15.04 -16.76
C VAL A 346 8.39 -15.48 -18.04
N PRO A 347 7.06 -15.67 -18.00
CA PRO A 347 6.25 -15.89 -19.21
C PRO A 347 6.26 -14.63 -20.08
N LEU A 348 6.31 -14.82 -21.39
CA LEU A 348 6.40 -13.72 -22.38
C LEU A 348 5.07 -13.45 -23.10
N GLU A 349 4.07 -14.32 -22.94
CA GLU A 349 2.81 -14.25 -23.69
C GLU A 349 1.56 -14.14 -22.80
N GLN A 350 0.61 -13.32 -23.23
CA GLN A 350 -0.68 -13.11 -22.55
C GLN A 350 -1.47 -14.42 -22.34
N ARG A 351 -1.38 -15.35 -23.31
CA ARG A 351 -2.08 -16.64 -23.29
C ARG A 351 -1.74 -17.45 -22.03
N PHE A 352 -0.48 -17.44 -21.60
CA PHE A 352 -0.06 -18.13 -20.38
C PHE A 352 -0.89 -17.69 -19.17
N TRP A 353 -1.02 -16.38 -18.97
CA TRP A 353 -1.76 -15.81 -17.85
C TRP A 353 -3.26 -16.07 -17.95
N ASP A 354 -3.81 -15.98 -19.17
CA ASP A 354 -5.23 -16.28 -19.40
C ASP A 354 -5.56 -17.73 -19.04
N ASP A 355 -4.75 -18.68 -19.50
CA ASP A 355 -4.95 -20.11 -19.25
C ASP A 355 -4.71 -20.46 -17.78
N LEU A 356 -3.64 -19.94 -17.17
CA LEU A 356 -3.30 -20.15 -15.76
C LEU A 356 -4.44 -19.69 -14.85
N LEU A 357 -4.86 -18.42 -14.94
CA LEU A 357 -5.86 -17.87 -14.02
C LEU A 357 -7.26 -18.41 -14.30
N LYS A 358 -7.62 -18.68 -15.56
CA LYS A 358 -8.89 -19.33 -15.89
C LYS A 358 -8.98 -20.74 -15.31
N SER A 359 -7.91 -21.52 -15.40
CA SER A 359 -7.87 -22.86 -14.81
C SER A 359 -7.91 -22.79 -13.27
N SER A 360 -7.22 -21.81 -12.68
CA SER A 360 -7.16 -21.67 -11.23
C SER A 360 -8.46 -21.18 -10.58
N ALA A 361 -9.30 -20.46 -11.33
CA ALA A 361 -10.64 -20.10 -10.88
C ALA A 361 -11.48 -21.33 -10.48
N THR A 362 -11.22 -22.50 -11.09
CA THR A 362 -12.02 -23.72 -10.85
C THR A 362 -11.86 -24.32 -9.46
N TRP A 363 -10.78 -24.00 -8.75
CA TRP A 363 -10.53 -24.45 -7.38
C TRP A 363 -10.73 -23.35 -6.32
N GLY A 364 -11.25 -22.19 -6.74
CA GLY A 364 -11.64 -21.12 -5.82
C GLY A 364 -10.62 -19.99 -5.68
N LEU A 365 -9.60 -19.91 -6.55
CA LEU A 365 -8.70 -18.74 -6.59
C LEU A 365 -9.51 -17.46 -6.76
N THR A 366 -9.25 -16.46 -5.93
CA THR A 366 -9.85 -15.12 -6.02
C THR A 366 -8.80 -14.03 -6.05
N VAL A 367 -7.66 -14.23 -5.38
CA VAL A 367 -6.52 -13.32 -5.41
C VAL A 367 -5.27 -14.09 -5.80
N TYR A 368 -4.59 -13.64 -6.86
CA TYR A 368 -3.27 -14.14 -7.20
C TYR A 368 -2.21 -13.31 -6.48
N GLU A 369 -1.44 -13.94 -5.61
CA GLU A 369 -0.33 -13.27 -4.95
C GLU A 369 0.96 -13.52 -5.74
N GLN A 370 1.51 -12.45 -6.33
CA GLN A 370 2.89 -12.47 -6.83
C GLN A 370 3.80 -11.98 -5.71
N ASP A 371 4.52 -12.89 -5.09
CA ASP A 371 5.52 -12.60 -4.06
C ASP A 371 6.93 -12.51 -4.66
N TRP A 372 7.88 -12.00 -3.88
CA TRP A 372 9.29 -11.89 -4.23
C TRP A 372 9.58 -11.02 -5.47
N LEU A 373 8.79 -9.95 -5.68
CA LEU A 373 8.96 -9.02 -6.83
C LEU A 373 10.39 -8.51 -7.01
N TYR A 374 11.06 -8.16 -5.91
CA TYR A 374 12.47 -7.76 -5.95
C TYR A 374 13.37 -8.86 -6.52
N ASN A 375 13.15 -10.12 -6.12
CA ASN A 375 13.95 -11.23 -6.60
C ASN A 375 13.60 -11.62 -8.04
N GLU A 376 12.37 -11.41 -8.52
CA GLU A 376 12.12 -11.54 -9.96
C GLU A 376 12.97 -10.53 -10.75
N LEU A 377 13.02 -9.27 -10.33
CA LEU A 377 13.84 -8.24 -10.98
C LEU A 377 15.33 -8.59 -10.94
N GLU A 378 15.81 -9.13 -9.81
CA GLU A 378 17.22 -9.55 -9.65
C GLU A 378 17.56 -10.80 -10.47
N LYS A 379 16.70 -11.82 -10.45
CA LYS A 379 16.99 -13.15 -11.01
C LYS A 379 16.66 -13.29 -12.50
N VAL A 380 15.89 -12.37 -13.07
CA VAL A 380 15.48 -12.37 -14.48
C VAL A 380 16.06 -11.15 -15.20
N PRO A 381 17.29 -11.25 -15.76
CA PRO A 381 17.98 -10.10 -16.34
C PRO A 381 17.18 -9.33 -17.39
N MET A 382 16.34 -10.03 -18.16
CA MET A 382 15.47 -9.41 -19.16
C MET A 382 14.58 -8.29 -18.59
N LEU A 383 14.14 -8.40 -17.33
CA LEU A 383 13.28 -7.39 -16.69
C LEU A 383 14.00 -6.06 -16.43
N THR A 384 15.33 -6.07 -16.36
CA THR A 384 16.16 -4.87 -16.09
C THR A 384 16.96 -4.43 -17.31
N LYS A 385 17.12 -5.30 -18.30
CA LYS A 385 17.81 -5.01 -19.57
C LYS A 385 16.90 -4.52 -20.69
N ASN A 386 15.60 -4.84 -20.61
CA ASN A 386 14.59 -4.48 -21.60
C ASN A 386 13.58 -3.47 -21.03
N ILE A 387 13.47 -2.34 -21.71
CA ILE A 387 12.65 -1.19 -21.29
C ILE A 387 11.14 -1.47 -21.16
N THR A 388 10.59 -2.45 -21.89
CA THR A 388 9.15 -2.74 -21.84
C THR A 388 8.80 -4.01 -21.07
N MET A 389 9.74 -4.94 -20.90
CA MET A 389 9.41 -6.29 -20.44
C MET A 389 8.77 -6.33 -19.05
N GLY A 390 9.31 -5.61 -18.06
CA GLY A 390 8.69 -5.55 -16.73
C GLY A 390 7.27 -5.00 -16.75
N ARG A 391 7.00 -4.01 -17.61
CA ARG A 391 5.66 -3.47 -17.81
C ARG A 391 4.73 -4.47 -18.48
N GLU A 392 5.19 -5.12 -19.55
CA GLU A 392 4.41 -6.09 -20.30
C GLU A 392 4.04 -7.29 -19.41
N TRP A 393 4.99 -7.82 -18.66
CA TRP A 393 4.78 -8.91 -17.70
C TRP A 393 3.66 -8.59 -16.68
N LEU A 394 3.74 -7.44 -16.00
CA LEU A 394 2.73 -7.02 -15.02
C LEU A 394 1.37 -6.73 -15.67
N LEU A 395 1.36 -6.13 -16.87
CA LEU A 395 0.12 -5.88 -17.60
C LEU A 395 -0.57 -7.17 -18.04
N GLN A 396 0.19 -8.15 -18.53
CA GLN A 396 -0.37 -9.42 -18.97
C GLN A 396 -1.03 -10.16 -17.79
N MET A 397 -0.37 -10.19 -16.65
CA MET A 397 -0.90 -10.72 -15.39
C MET A 397 -2.18 -9.99 -14.97
N GLY A 398 -2.16 -8.65 -14.92
CA GLY A 398 -3.32 -7.84 -14.51
C GLY A 398 -4.53 -7.93 -15.46
N LEU A 399 -4.28 -8.05 -16.77
CA LEU A 399 -5.35 -8.23 -17.76
C LEU A 399 -6.03 -9.59 -17.61
N ALA A 400 -5.26 -10.65 -17.37
CA ALA A 400 -5.82 -11.99 -17.14
C ALA A 400 -6.61 -12.03 -15.81
N ALA A 401 -6.12 -11.40 -14.74
CA ALA A 401 -6.83 -11.31 -13.48
C ALA A 401 -8.19 -10.59 -13.65
N THR A 402 -8.20 -9.47 -14.36
CA THR A 402 -9.44 -8.73 -14.67
C THR A 402 -10.45 -9.58 -15.44
N ARG A 403 -10.00 -10.37 -16.43
CA ARG A 403 -10.88 -11.25 -17.23
C ARG A 403 -11.52 -12.38 -16.42
N ASN A 404 -10.90 -12.76 -15.30
CA ASN A 404 -11.37 -13.81 -14.41
C ASN A 404 -11.99 -13.26 -13.12
N ASN A 405 -12.25 -11.94 -13.04
CA ASN A 405 -12.78 -11.28 -11.85
C ASN A 405 -11.94 -11.55 -10.59
N MET A 406 -10.61 -11.57 -10.76
CA MET A 406 -9.62 -11.75 -9.71
C MET A 406 -8.86 -10.45 -9.46
N THR A 407 -8.32 -10.31 -8.26
CA THR A 407 -7.37 -9.25 -7.92
C THR A 407 -5.96 -9.82 -7.76
N ILE A 408 -4.97 -8.93 -7.65
CA ILE A 408 -3.57 -9.29 -7.49
C ILE A 408 -3.04 -8.67 -6.20
N GLN A 409 -2.35 -9.48 -5.41
CA GLN A 409 -1.53 -9.05 -4.30
C GLN A 409 -0.06 -9.04 -4.76
N TYR A 410 0.60 -7.89 -4.67
CA TYR A 410 2.03 -7.76 -4.96
C TYR A 410 2.80 -7.74 -3.64
N CYS A 411 3.71 -8.68 -3.45
CA CYS A 411 4.53 -8.78 -2.25
C CYS A 411 6.03 -8.61 -2.55
N MET A 412 6.74 -8.05 -1.58
CA MET A 412 8.17 -7.70 -1.64
C MET A 412 8.65 -6.90 -2.88
N PRO A 413 7.97 -5.80 -3.32
CA PRO A 413 8.38 -5.02 -4.49
C PRO A 413 9.63 -4.11 -4.32
N CYS A 414 10.32 -4.15 -3.17
CA CYS A 414 11.19 -3.08 -2.61
C CYS A 414 10.42 -1.74 -2.38
N PRO A 415 10.75 -0.91 -1.35
CA PRO A 415 12.01 -0.77 -0.64
C PRO A 415 11.97 -0.93 0.91
N TYR A 416 13.02 -1.58 1.44
CA TYR A 416 13.70 -1.52 2.77
C TYR A 416 12.97 -1.32 4.11
N GLN A 417 11.67 -1.08 4.21
CA GLN A 417 11.05 -0.66 5.48
C GLN A 417 9.59 -1.15 5.65
N GLN A 418 9.38 -2.46 5.74
CA GLN A 418 8.07 -3.12 5.95
C GLN A 418 7.32 -2.65 7.23
N TRP A 419 8.03 -2.12 8.22
CA TRP A 419 7.45 -1.61 9.48
C TRP A 419 7.01 -0.14 9.43
N HIS A 420 7.38 0.60 8.38
CA HIS A 420 7.01 2.01 8.22
C HIS A 420 5.72 2.16 7.40
N LEU A 421 4.65 1.44 7.80
CA LEU A 421 3.31 1.52 7.20
C LEU A 421 2.92 2.97 6.94
N GLY A 422 3.15 3.85 7.93
CA GLY A 422 2.78 5.25 7.84
C GLY A 422 3.30 5.97 6.59
N SER A 423 4.47 5.60 6.06
CA SER A 423 5.05 6.24 4.87
C SER A 423 4.66 5.53 3.57
N SER A 424 4.69 4.19 3.54
CA SER A 424 4.37 3.41 2.34
C SER A 424 2.87 3.36 2.03
N ALA A 425 2.02 3.41 3.07
CA ALA A 425 0.56 3.43 2.92
C ALA A 425 0.08 4.68 2.17
N ILE A 426 0.81 5.80 2.25
CA ILE A 426 0.48 7.02 1.50
C ILE A 426 0.54 6.76 0.00
N LEU A 427 1.62 6.12 -0.49
CA LEU A 427 1.72 5.81 -1.92
C LEU A 427 0.67 4.78 -2.32
N ALA A 428 0.53 3.70 -1.56
CA ALA A 428 -0.42 2.64 -1.86
C ALA A 428 -1.83 3.23 -1.99
N HIS A 429 -2.26 4.03 -1.01
CA HIS A 429 -3.56 4.69 -1.02
C HIS A 429 -3.73 5.65 -2.20
N ALA A 430 -2.73 6.49 -2.47
CA ALA A 430 -2.76 7.44 -3.59
C ALA A 430 -2.95 6.73 -4.94
N LEU A 431 -2.37 5.55 -5.11
CA LEU A 431 -2.48 4.73 -6.32
C LEU A 431 -3.74 3.85 -6.36
N GLY A 432 -4.63 3.96 -5.38
CA GLY A 432 -5.82 3.12 -5.30
C GLY A 432 -5.52 1.66 -4.92
N LEU A 433 -4.34 1.39 -4.36
CA LEU A 433 -3.97 0.10 -3.79
C LEU A 433 -4.39 0.05 -2.32
N ALA A 434 -4.65 -1.15 -1.80
CA ALA A 434 -4.78 -1.37 -0.36
C ALA A 434 -3.40 -1.74 0.20
N PRO A 435 -2.85 -0.98 1.15
CA PRO A 435 -1.64 -1.42 1.82
C PRO A 435 -1.99 -2.66 2.65
N PHE A 436 -1.17 -3.69 2.50
CA PHE A 436 -1.26 -4.88 3.32
C PHE A 436 -0.03 -4.93 4.21
N LYS A 437 -0.25 -5.03 5.51
CA LYS A 437 0.81 -5.46 6.42
C LYS A 437 0.65 -6.97 6.55
N VAL A 438 1.62 -7.70 6.02
CA VAL A 438 1.77 -9.11 6.40
C VAL A 438 1.95 -9.13 7.93
N TRP A 439 1.27 -10.05 8.61
CA TRP A 439 1.46 -10.42 10.02
C TRP A 439 0.53 -9.79 11.08
N LEU A 440 -0.57 -10.48 11.37
CA LEU A 440 -1.04 -10.67 12.76
C LEU A 440 -0.25 -11.86 13.35
N TYR A 441 1.00 -11.63 13.75
CA TYR A 441 1.80 -12.64 14.45
C TYR A 441 1.31 -12.77 15.88
N LEU A 442 0.72 -13.91 16.19
CA LEU A 442 0.39 -14.27 17.56
C LEU A 442 1.57 -15.04 18.14
N GLN A 443 2.70 -14.37 18.33
CA GLN A 443 3.91 -14.99 18.89
C GLN A 443 4.13 -14.54 20.34
N THR A 444 4.10 -15.54 21.22
CA THR A 444 4.51 -15.51 22.64
C THR A 444 3.52 -14.93 23.66
N LEU A 445 3.72 -15.36 24.91
CA LEU A 445 2.98 -15.07 26.16
C LEU A 445 2.81 -13.58 26.53
N ALA A 446 3.26 -12.63 25.72
CA ALA A 446 3.11 -11.21 26.01
C ALA A 446 1.86 -10.69 25.30
N SER A 447 0.78 -10.46 26.05
CA SER A 447 -0.52 -9.93 25.60
C SER A 447 -0.47 -8.63 24.77
N TRP A 448 0.70 -8.03 24.59
CA TRP A 448 0.91 -6.71 24.01
C TRP A 448 1.36 -6.74 22.54
N ILE A 449 2.09 -7.78 22.12
CA ILE A 449 2.49 -7.97 20.71
C ILE A 449 1.24 -8.23 19.84
N ASP A 450 0.29 -9.02 20.35
CA ASP A 450 -0.98 -9.33 19.68
C ASP A 450 -1.90 -8.10 19.53
N LEU A 451 -1.86 -7.18 20.50
CA LEU A 451 -2.63 -5.94 20.49
C LEU A 451 -2.18 -5.02 19.36
N ARG A 452 -0.87 -4.72 19.31
CA ARG A 452 -0.29 -3.82 18.30
C ARG A 452 -0.58 -4.33 16.89
N GLU A 453 -0.34 -5.62 16.63
CA GLU A 453 -0.55 -6.17 15.29
C GLU A 453 -2.02 -6.17 14.87
N SER A 454 -2.95 -6.45 15.78
CA SER A 454 -4.39 -6.37 15.48
C SER A 454 -4.86 -4.94 15.16
N VAL A 455 -4.39 -3.94 15.91
CA VAL A 455 -4.69 -2.53 15.68
C VAL A 455 -4.09 -2.07 14.35
N VAL A 456 -2.81 -2.35 14.12
CA VAL A 456 -2.10 -1.94 12.90
C VAL A 456 -2.72 -2.57 11.67
N SER A 457 -3.04 -3.87 11.72
CA SER A 457 -3.70 -4.59 10.62
C SER A 457 -5.03 -3.92 10.25
N THR A 458 -5.84 -3.56 11.24
CA THR A 458 -7.13 -2.88 11.02
C THR A 458 -6.95 -1.47 10.45
N LEU A 459 -5.96 -0.74 10.95
CA LEU A 459 -5.62 0.61 10.48
C LEU A 459 -5.07 0.64 9.06
N THR A 460 -4.61 -0.48 8.50
CA THR A 460 -4.19 -0.53 7.09
C THR A 460 -5.35 -0.40 6.10
N ALA A 461 -6.60 -0.63 6.52
CA ALA A 461 -7.72 -0.83 5.60
C ALA A 461 -7.44 -1.87 4.49
N GLY A 462 -6.48 -2.77 4.73
CA GLY A 462 -6.11 -3.90 3.90
C GLY A 462 -6.75 -5.20 4.41
N PRO A 463 -6.30 -6.36 3.87
CA PRO A 463 -6.71 -7.66 4.39
C PRO A 463 -6.32 -7.81 5.87
N VAL A 464 -7.19 -8.41 6.66
CA VAL A 464 -6.90 -8.80 8.05
C VAL A 464 -7.05 -10.31 8.15
N ALA A 465 -5.96 -10.99 8.46
CA ALA A 465 -5.95 -12.43 8.63
C ALA A 465 -4.84 -12.83 9.62
N PRO A 466 -5.18 -13.60 10.68
CA PRO A 466 -4.18 -14.16 11.56
C PRO A 466 -3.55 -15.39 10.90
N GLY A 467 -2.36 -15.73 11.35
CA GLY A 467 -1.78 -17.05 11.17
C GLY A 467 -1.14 -17.42 12.49
N ASP A 468 -1.78 -18.31 13.26
CA ASP A 468 -1.44 -18.58 14.67
C ASP A 468 0.09 -18.75 14.88
N GLY A 469 0.68 -18.42 16.03
CA GLY A 469 2.12 -18.63 16.20
C GLY A 469 2.48 -20.08 16.51
N ALA A 470 3.53 -20.64 15.88
CA ALA A 470 4.05 -21.97 16.20
C ALA A 470 4.52 -22.15 17.67
N GLU A 471 4.83 -21.06 18.39
CA GLU A 471 5.30 -21.11 19.78
C GLU A 471 4.16 -21.14 20.83
N PHE A 472 2.89 -21.00 20.42
CA PHE A 472 1.74 -20.90 21.34
C PHE A 472 1.51 -22.17 22.19
N GLN A 473 1.96 -23.34 21.73
CA GLN A 473 1.68 -24.62 22.40
C GLN A 473 2.71 -25.01 23.49
N ASN A 474 3.94 -24.52 23.42
CA ASN A 474 5.01 -25.04 24.31
C ASN A 474 5.11 -24.31 25.66
N LYS A 475 4.31 -23.26 25.92
CA LYS A 475 4.51 -22.40 27.11
C LYS A 475 3.27 -21.91 27.87
N VAL A 476 2.03 -22.33 27.56
CA VAL A 476 0.83 -21.78 28.24
C VAL A 476 -0.03 -22.84 28.94
N PRO A 477 0.16 -23.08 30.25
CA PRO A 477 -0.80 -23.83 31.08
C PRO A 477 -2.13 -23.08 31.32
N ALA A 478 -2.18 -21.77 31.05
CA ALA A 478 -3.29 -20.90 31.45
C ALA A 478 -4.47 -20.83 30.46
N CYS A 479 -4.32 -21.22 29.18
CA CYS A 479 -5.43 -21.27 28.23
C CYS A 479 -6.30 -22.55 28.42
N GLU A 480 -5.89 -23.52 29.24
CA GLU A 480 -6.62 -24.79 29.40
C GLU A 480 -7.90 -24.69 30.26
N SER A 481 -8.05 -23.63 31.07
CA SER A 481 -9.15 -23.54 32.05
C SER A 481 -10.46 -22.94 31.52
N SER A 482 -10.50 -22.46 30.27
CA SER A 482 -11.67 -21.74 29.71
C SER A 482 -12.28 -22.38 28.46
N PHE A 483 -11.83 -23.55 28.03
CA PHE A 483 -12.48 -24.29 26.94
C PHE A 483 -13.67 -25.09 27.46
N VAL A 484 -14.88 -24.67 27.12
CA VAL A 484 -16.10 -25.45 27.33
C VAL A 484 -16.23 -26.46 26.18
N GLY A 485 -15.76 -27.68 26.40
CA GLY A 485 -15.96 -28.82 25.50
C GLY A 485 -14.68 -29.50 25.03
N THR A 486 -14.76 -30.80 24.76
CA THR A 486 -13.68 -31.64 24.22
C THR A 486 -13.38 -31.25 22.77
N VAL A 487 -12.56 -30.22 22.58
CA VAL A 487 -11.94 -29.93 21.29
C VAL A 487 -10.69 -30.84 21.16
N PRO A 488 -10.52 -31.55 20.04
CA PRO A 488 -9.29 -32.29 19.74
C PRO A 488 -8.04 -31.44 20.03
N THR A 489 -7.02 -32.06 20.62
CA THR A 489 -5.83 -31.37 21.15
C THR A 489 -4.91 -30.77 20.08
N ASP A 490 -5.22 -30.96 18.80
CA ASP A 490 -4.40 -30.68 17.64
C ASP A 490 -4.66 -29.31 16.98
N VAL A 491 -5.85 -28.69 17.16
CA VAL A 491 -6.17 -27.36 16.60
C VAL A 491 -6.69 -26.41 17.69
N ARG A 492 -5.79 -25.67 18.37
CA ARG A 492 -6.12 -24.74 19.46
C ARG A 492 -5.81 -23.29 19.11
N MET A 493 -6.84 -22.47 18.98
CA MET A 493 -6.74 -21.00 19.03
C MET A 493 -7.21 -20.53 20.42
N CYS A 494 -6.44 -19.68 21.11
CA CYS A 494 -6.78 -19.30 22.49
C CYS A 494 -7.85 -18.18 22.53
N VAL A 495 -8.75 -18.23 23.53
CA VAL A 495 -9.87 -17.28 23.70
C VAL A 495 -9.43 -15.81 23.70
N CYS A 496 -8.25 -15.48 24.23
CA CYS A 496 -7.71 -14.11 24.22
C CYS A 496 -7.41 -13.61 22.79
N VAL A 497 -6.89 -14.47 21.92
CA VAL A 497 -6.66 -14.18 20.50
C VAL A 497 -7.99 -13.91 19.80
N CYS A 498 -8.99 -14.75 20.06
CA CYS A 498 -10.34 -14.61 19.51
C CYS A 498 -10.92 -13.24 19.89
N THR A 499 -10.75 -12.81 21.14
CA THR A 499 -11.25 -11.50 21.56
C THR A 499 -10.56 -10.33 20.85
N LEU A 500 -9.25 -10.37 20.61
CA LEU A 500 -8.52 -9.28 19.93
C LEU A 500 -8.89 -9.19 18.45
N ILE A 501 -8.98 -10.33 17.76
CA ILE A 501 -9.26 -10.32 16.31
C ILE A 501 -10.71 -9.95 16.00
N MET A 502 -11.65 -10.32 16.88
CA MET A 502 -13.05 -9.94 16.74
C MET A 502 -13.28 -8.43 16.97
N ARG A 503 -12.26 -7.67 17.41
CA ARG A 503 -12.32 -6.20 17.43
C ARG A 503 -12.06 -5.58 16.05
N SER A 504 -11.49 -6.33 15.12
CA SER A 504 -11.27 -5.91 13.73
C SER A 504 -12.48 -6.16 12.82
N CYS A 505 -13.49 -6.89 13.27
CA CYS A 505 -14.64 -7.28 12.43
C CYS A 505 -15.97 -7.35 13.22
N ARG A 506 -17.08 -7.48 12.48
CA ARG A 506 -18.41 -7.78 13.02
C ARG A 506 -18.55 -9.29 13.27
N ALA A 507 -19.63 -9.70 13.94
CA ALA A 507 -19.92 -11.12 14.16
C ALA A 507 -20.05 -11.95 12.86
N ASP A 508 -20.39 -11.33 11.73
CA ASP A 508 -20.45 -12.00 10.42
C ASP A 508 -19.12 -12.00 9.65
N GLY A 509 -18.06 -11.44 10.23
CA GLY A 509 -16.71 -11.39 9.66
C GLY A 509 -16.43 -10.20 8.77
N ARG A 510 -17.40 -9.31 8.52
CA ARG A 510 -17.13 -8.06 7.80
C ARG A 510 -16.15 -7.20 8.60
N LEU A 511 -15.08 -6.75 7.97
CA LEU A 511 -14.07 -5.91 8.60
C LEU A 511 -14.64 -4.54 8.99
N ILE A 512 -14.20 -4.05 10.15
CA ILE A 512 -14.47 -2.72 10.70
C ILE A 512 -13.18 -1.91 10.51
N SER A 513 -13.00 -1.40 9.31
CA SER A 513 -11.82 -0.67 8.87
C SER A 513 -12.12 0.83 8.68
N PRO A 514 -11.11 1.71 8.74
CA PRO A 514 -11.30 3.11 8.36
C PRO A 514 -11.45 3.26 6.83
N ASP A 515 -11.88 4.45 6.37
CA ASP A 515 -11.99 4.75 4.94
C ASP A 515 -10.63 5.01 4.27
N ARG A 516 -9.64 5.43 5.06
CA ARG A 516 -8.27 5.71 4.62
C ARG A 516 -7.29 4.94 5.49
N PRO A 517 -6.28 4.27 4.92
CA PRO A 517 -5.24 3.64 5.73
C PRO A 517 -4.54 4.66 6.62
N ALA A 518 -4.07 4.24 7.79
CA ALA A 518 -3.28 5.08 8.65
C ALA A 518 -1.94 5.43 8.01
N THR A 519 -1.64 6.72 7.96
CA THR A 519 -0.41 7.28 7.38
C THR A 519 0.31 8.14 8.41
N ASN A 520 1.63 8.31 8.28
CA ASN A 520 2.37 9.29 9.06
C ASN A 520 1.75 10.69 8.86
N ILE A 521 1.59 11.43 9.95
CA ILE A 521 1.11 12.82 9.90
C ILE A 521 2.12 13.72 9.19
N ASP A 522 1.67 14.83 8.60
CA ASP A 522 2.59 15.72 7.88
C ASP A 522 3.68 16.30 8.78
N ALA A 523 3.39 16.56 10.05
CA ALA A 523 4.39 17.01 11.02
C ALA A 523 5.58 16.04 11.22
N TYR A 524 5.38 14.74 10.97
CA TYR A 524 6.47 13.76 10.97
C TYR A 524 7.44 14.04 9.81
N PHE A 525 6.92 14.22 8.60
CA PHE A 525 7.74 14.50 7.43
C PHE A 525 8.43 15.85 7.53
N MET A 526 7.70 16.87 8.01
CA MET A 526 8.23 18.19 8.28
C MET A 526 9.46 18.12 9.21
N SER A 527 9.34 17.46 10.37
CA SER A 527 10.45 17.37 11.32
C SER A 527 11.63 16.58 10.78
N LYS A 528 11.36 15.48 10.07
CA LYS A 528 12.39 14.65 9.44
C LYS A 528 13.13 15.37 8.31
N GLY A 529 12.45 16.28 7.61
CA GLY A 529 13.07 17.19 6.66
C GLY A 529 13.85 18.35 7.31
N GLY A 530 13.78 18.52 8.64
CA GLY A 530 14.39 19.64 9.35
C GLY A 530 13.52 20.91 9.40
N PHE A 531 12.21 20.77 9.16
CA PHE A 531 11.22 21.85 9.18
C PHE A 531 10.34 21.76 10.42
N GLY A 532 10.38 22.81 11.23
CA GLY A 532 9.54 22.91 12.42
C GLY A 532 9.82 21.83 13.45
N GLN A 533 8.84 21.60 14.32
CA GLN A 533 8.83 20.52 15.29
C GLN A 533 7.88 19.43 14.81
N GLY A 534 8.13 18.19 15.21
CA GLY A 534 7.24 17.06 14.96
C GLY A 534 7.47 15.94 15.96
N PRO A 535 6.72 14.84 15.84
CA PRO A 535 6.81 13.75 16.80
C PRO A 535 8.19 13.09 16.77
N GLN A 536 8.70 12.74 17.96
CA GLN A 536 9.93 11.98 18.14
C GLN A 536 9.57 10.49 18.37
N GLY A 537 8.98 9.90 17.35
CA GLY A 537 8.39 8.55 17.34
C GLY A 537 7.46 8.42 16.14
N HIS A 538 6.53 7.46 16.21
CA HIS A 538 5.52 7.27 15.16
C HIS A 538 4.18 7.83 15.61
N VAL A 539 3.61 8.73 14.79
CA VAL A 539 2.22 9.19 14.93
C VAL A 539 1.55 9.01 13.58
N TRP A 540 0.56 8.12 13.55
CA TRP A 540 -0.22 7.81 12.37
C TRP A 540 -1.64 8.31 12.54
N SER A 541 -2.23 8.78 11.44
CA SER A 541 -3.60 9.27 11.41
C SER A 541 -4.38 8.61 10.27
N SER A 542 -5.66 8.38 10.52
CA SER A 542 -6.65 7.79 9.63
C SER A 542 -8.01 8.42 9.94
N TYR A 543 -9.01 8.17 9.09
CA TYR A 543 -10.37 8.62 9.35
C TYR A 543 -11.43 7.70 8.74
N THR A 544 -12.65 7.83 9.26
CA THR A 544 -13.89 7.30 8.69
C THR A 544 -14.85 8.46 8.45
N THR A 545 -15.50 8.49 7.29
CA THR A 545 -16.55 9.46 6.97
C THR A 545 -17.92 8.78 6.98
N VAL A 546 -18.87 9.25 7.78
CA VAL A 546 -20.26 8.76 7.76
C VAL A 546 -21.18 9.95 7.47
N GLY A 547 -21.85 9.93 6.32
CA GLY A 547 -22.55 11.11 5.82
C GLY A 547 -21.56 12.26 5.57
N SER A 548 -21.81 13.43 6.16
CA SER A 548 -20.86 14.55 6.14
C SER A 548 -19.88 14.56 7.30
N ALA A 549 -20.08 13.74 8.34
CA ALA A 549 -19.28 13.75 9.55
C ALA A 549 -18.00 12.91 9.37
N ARG A 550 -16.87 13.44 9.86
CA ARG A 550 -15.58 12.76 9.84
C ARG A 550 -15.12 12.40 11.25
N PHE A 551 -14.83 11.11 11.45
CA PHE A 551 -14.31 10.53 12.68
C PHE A 551 -12.81 10.25 12.47
N GLU A 552 -11.95 10.81 13.32
CA GLU A 552 -10.50 10.65 13.18
C GLU A 552 -10.00 9.51 14.09
N HIS A 553 -8.95 8.84 13.65
CA HIS A 553 -8.26 7.81 14.41
C HIS A 553 -6.76 8.11 14.40
N VAL A 554 -6.15 8.22 15.58
CA VAL A 554 -4.75 8.61 15.77
C VAL A 554 -4.06 7.54 16.60
N MET A 555 -3.05 6.90 16.02
CA MET A 555 -2.20 5.95 16.73
C MET A 555 -0.84 6.58 16.98
N SER A 556 -0.32 6.47 18.20
CA SER A 556 1.08 6.79 18.51
C SER A 556 1.79 5.63 19.17
N THR A 557 3.04 5.41 18.80
CA THR A 557 3.90 4.35 19.35
C THR A 557 5.36 4.74 19.22
N GLN A 558 6.22 4.14 20.05
CA GLN A 558 7.66 4.44 20.11
C GLN A 558 7.96 5.94 20.27
N MET A 559 7.09 6.63 21.02
CA MET A 559 7.23 8.07 21.29
C MET A 559 8.28 8.30 22.38
N SER A 560 9.47 8.75 22.00
CA SER A 560 10.56 9.05 22.95
C SER A 560 10.28 10.29 23.82
N LYS A 561 9.38 11.17 23.37
CA LYS A 561 8.89 12.36 24.09
C LYS A 561 7.39 12.54 23.83
N PRO A 562 6.64 13.16 24.77
CA PRO A 562 5.27 13.58 24.51
C PRO A 562 5.18 14.52 23.29
N TYR A 563 4.04 14.52 22.62
CA TYR A 563 3.77 15.36 21.46
C TYR A 563 2.33 15.87 21.49
N ASN A 564 2.14 17.17 21.28
CA ASN A 564 0.81 17.77 21.18
C ASN A 564 0.43 17.83 19.71
N LEU A 565 -0.48 16.94 19.30
CA LEU A 565 -0.98 16.90 17.94
C LEU A 565 -1.97 18.04 17.70
N SER A 566 -1.58 18.98 16.84
CA SER A 566 -2.48 20.03 16.34
C SER A 566 -3.60 19.42 15.51
N ARG A 567 -4.80 19.99 15.60
CA ARG A 567 -5.99 19.52 14.86
C ARG A 567 -6.12 20.14 13.46
N ASN A 568 -5.01 20.49 12.83
CA ASN A 568 -5.05 21.03 11.48
C ASN A 568 -5.47 19.90 10.53
N GLU A 569 -6.61 20.08 9.85
CA GLU A 569 -7.31 19.18 8.90
C GLU A 569 -8.47 18.33 9.42
N ALA A 570 -8.84 18.40 10.71
CA ALA A 570 -10.15 17.90 11.15
C ALA A 570 -11.25 18.89 10.73
N GLN A 571 -12.44 18.40 10.38
CA GLN A 571 -13.59 19.27 10.14
C GLN A 571 -13.76 20.24 11.33
N GLY A 572 -13.91 21.54 11.04
CA GLY A 572 -14.00 22.56 12.08
C GLY A 572 -15.12 22.26 13.08
N GLY A 573 -14.93 22.65 14.34
CA GLY A 573 -15.91 22.46 15.40
C GLY A 573 -15.36 21.78 16.64
N THR A 574 -16.25 21.52 17.61
CA THR A 574 -15.94 20.81 18.85
C THR A 574 -15.97 19.30 18.59
N MET A 575 -14.96 18.60 19.09
CA MET A 575 -14.84 17.14 19.02
C MET A 575 -14.73 16.57 20.43
N VAL A 576 -15.18 15.34 20.62
CA VAL A 576 -14.79 14.52 21.78
C VAL A 576 -13.68 13.60 21.34
N ALA A 577 -12.48 13.78 21.90
CA ALA A 577 -11.40 12.82 21.78
C ALA A 577 -11.52 11.78 22.89
N TYR A 578 -11.25 10.52 22.56
CA TYR A 578 -11.38 9.42 23.50
C TYR A 578 -10.41 8.29 23.19
N ALA A 579 -9.93 7.65 24.24
CA ALA A 579 -9.03 6.51 24.18
C ALA A 579 -9.33 5.55 25.33
N MET A 580 -9.03 4.28 25.14
CA MET A 580 -9.07 3.28 26.21
C MET A 580 -7.65 3.12 26.78
N THR A 581 -7.52 2.97 28.10
CA THR A 581 -6.22 2.65 28.72
C THR A 581 -5.80 1.20 28.44
N ASN A 582 -4.53 0.88 28.76
CA ASN A 582 -3.89 -0.44 28.82
C ASN A 582 -4.82 -1.65 28.58
N ASN A 583 -4.54 -2.47 27.56
CA ASN A 583 -5.33 -3.62 27.09
C ASN A 583 -6.73 -3.29 26.51
N TYR A 584 -7.05 -2.01 26.29
CA TYR A 584 -8.36 -1.56 25.79
C TYR A 584 -9.53 -2.02 26.67
N ASP A 585 -9.36 -1.83 27.98
CA ASP A 585 -10.46 -1.96 28.93
C ASP A 585 -11.37 -0.73 28.83
N LEU A 586 -12.67 -0.97 28.63
CA LEU A 586 -13.70 0.07 28.58
C LEU A 586 -13.85 0.81 29.90
N SER A 587 -13.47 0.19 31.04
CA SER A 587 -13.48 0.84 32.35
C SER A 587 -12.50 2.03 32.43
N GLY A 588 -11.47 2.02 31.58
CA GLY A 588 -10.45 3.05 31.50
C GLY A 588 -10.69 4.10 30.40
N LEU A 589 -11.93 4.29 29.96
CA LEU A 589 -12.26 5.28 28.93
C LEU A 589 -11.85 6.69 29.37
N GLN A 590 -10.90 7.27 28.65
CA GLN A 590 -10.50 8.67 28.77
C GLN A 590 -11.26 9.50 27.74
N THR A 591 -11.65 10.71 28.12
CA THR A 591 -12.32 11.65 27.21
C THR A 591 -11.77 13.06 27.38
N LEU A 592 -11.69 13.80 26.28
CA LEU A 592 -11.28 15.19 26.21
C LEU A 592 -12.22 15.93 25.26
N VAL A 593 -12.71 17.10 25.65
CA VAL A 593 -13.38 18.02 24.72
C VAL A 593 -12.29 18.85 24.06
N LEU A 594 -12.25 18.84 22.73
CA LEU A 594 -11.30 19.59 21.94
C LEU A 594 -12.06 20.60 21.05
N GLY A 595 -11.81 21.89 21.27
CA GLY A 595 -12.19 23.00 20.40
C GLY A 595 -11.16 23.26 19.29
N ALA A 596 -11.48 24.13 18.33
CA ALA A 596 -10.74 24.33 17.06
C ALA A 596 -9.22 24.37 17.24
N ASP A 597 -8.74 25.14 18.22
CA ASP A 597 -7.33 25.41 18.47
C ASP A 597 -6.70 24.49 19.54
N ASP A 598 -7.48 23.58 20.13
CA ASP A 598 -6.95 22.63 21.11
C ASP A 598 -6.11 21.55 20.44
N THR A 599 -5.15 21.01 21.18
CA THR A 599 -4.27 19.92 20.73
C THR A 599 -4.61 18.62 21.43
N LEU A 600 -4.47 17.49 20.73
CA LEU A 600 -4.53 16.17 21.36
C LEU A 600 -3.18 15.85 22.00
N PRO A 601 -3.09 15.68 23.33
CA PRO A 601 -1.84 15.31 23.99
C PRO A 601 -1.55 13.82 23.75
N LEU A 602 -0.41 13.52 23.14
CA LEU A 602 0.12 12.16 23.00
C LEU A 602 1.27 11.97 23.99
N ARG A 603 1.27 10.86 24.71
CA ARG A 603 2.26 10.60 25.77
C ARG A 603 3.54 9.98 25.21
N LYS A 604 4.53 9.87 26.09
CA LYS A 604 5.75 9.09 25.84
C LYS A 604 5.42 7.59 25.88
N SER A 605 5.88 6.83 24.88
CA SER A 605 5.85 5.36 24.92
C SER A 605 7.04 4.83 25.71
N THR A 606 6.83 3.83 26.56
CA THR A 606 7.88 3.24 27.41
C THR A 606 8.67 2.12 26.73
N ASP A 607 8.10 1.46 25.72
CA ASP A 607 8.69 0.38 24.94
C ASP A 607 8.02 0.23 23.55
N ASP A 608 8.38 -0.81 22.80
CA ASP A 608 7.90 -1.09 21.43
C ASP A 608 6.44 -1.56 21.36
N ASP A 609 5.88 -2.04 22.48
CA ASP A 609 4.53 -2.57 22.57
C ASP A 609 3.54 -1.54 23.13
N ASP A 610 4.07 -0.46 23.70
CA ASP A 610 3.31 0.66 24.24
C ASP A 610 2.77 1.59 23.14
N LEU A 611 1.49 1.40 22.81
CA LEU A 611 0.75 2.25 21.87
C LEU A 611 -0.39 3.01 22.55
N GLU A 612 -0.73 4.18 22.00
CA GLU A 612 -1.99 4.87 22.25
C GLU A 612 -2.82 4.88 20.97
N LEU A 613 -4.11 4.57 21.08
CA LEU A 613 -5.07 4.80 20.00
C LEU A 613 -6.15 5.74 20.50
N TRP A 614 -6.13 6.94 19.95
CA TRP A 614 -7.14 7.95 20.16
C TRP A 614 -8.11 7.96 18.99
N HIS A 615 -9.36 8.24 19.31
CA HIS A 615 -10.42 8.49 18.36
C HIS A 615 -11.00 9.87 18.63
N MET A 616 -11.50 10.53 17.59
CA MET A 616 -12.15 11.83 17.74
C MET A 616 -13.49 11.81 16.99
N ALA A 617 -14.56 12.08 17.72
CA ALA A 617 -15.92 12.14 17.18
C ALA A 617 -16.42 13.60 17.18
N PRO A 618 -17.04 14.07 16.09
CA PRO A 618 -17.63 15.40 16.05
C PRO A 618 -18.83 15.48 17.00
N VAL A 619 -18.97 16.66 17.63
CA VAL A 619 -20.12 17.00 18.45
C VAL A 619 -21.21 17.57 17.54
N ASN A 620 -22.36 16.91 17.50
CA ASN A 620 -23.51 17.34 16.72
C ASN A 620 -24.12 18.62 17.31
N SER A 621 -25.02 19.27 16.55
CA SER A 621 -25.68 20.51 16.99
C SER A 621 -26.50 20.38 18.27
N ASN A 622 -26.87 19.15 18.67
CA ASN A 622 -27.54 18.85 19.93
C ASN A 622 -26.58 18.63 21.11
N GLY A 623 -25.27 18.82 20.93
CA GLY A 623 -24.27 18.65 21.97
C GLY A 623 -23.86 17.20 22.23
N VAL A 624 -24.24 16.25 21.36
CA VAL A 624 -23.91 14.84 21.48
C VAL A 624 -22.90 14.43 20.42
N ALA A 625 -21.85 13.70 20.82
CA ALA A 625 -20.93 12.99 19.94
C ALA A 625 -21.19 11.49 19.97
N VAL A 626 -21.15 10.84 18.81
CA VAL A 626 -21.28 9.38 18.69
C VAL A 626 -19.89 8.76 18.81
N LEU A 627 -19.58 8.13 19.95
CA LEU A 627 -18.28 7.46 20.15
C LEU A 627 -18.25 6.07 19.48
N GLY A 628 -19.41 5.51 19.17
CA GLY A 628 -19.55 4.28 18.38
C GLY A 628 -19.52 2.99 19.20
N ASP A 629 -19.15 1.89 18.54
CA ASP A 629 -18.97 0.57 19.14
C ASP A 629 -17.56 0.45 19.72
N LEU A 630 -17.40 0.83 21.00
CA LEU A 630 -16.10 0.85 21.67
C LEU A 630 -15.47 -0.55 21.83
N THR A 631 -16.19 -1.62 21.50
CA THR A 631 -15.61 -2.97 21.47
C THR A 631 -14.72 -3.20 20.27
N LYS A 632 -14.68 -2.28 19.29
CA LYS A 632 -13.89 -2.40 18.05
C LYS A 632 -12.66 -1.49 18.06
N TRP A 633 -11.64 -1.86 17.27
CA TRP A 633 -10.46 -1.01 17.08
C TRP A 633 -10.78 0.29 16.36
N ILE A 634 -11.79 0.28 15.50
CA ILE A 634 -12.32 1.44 14.80
C ILE A 634 -13.78 1.60 15.26
N PRO A 635 -14.03 2.36 16.33
CA PRO A 635 -15.36 2.40 16.94
C PRO A 635 -16.45 2.94 16.03
N VAL A 636 -16.10 3.74 15.03
CA VAL A 636 -17.03 4.21 14.00
C VAL A 636 -16.45 3.89 12.63
N ALA A 637 -17.03 2.88 11.97
CA ALA A 637 -16.73 2.49 10.59
C ALA A 637 -18.04 2.38 9.79
N LYS A 638 -18.04 2.66 8.48
CA LYS A 638 -19.23 2.53 7.62
C LYS A 638 -19.85 1.14 7.65
N ALA A 639 -19.01 0.11 7.78
CA ALA A 639 -19.45 -1.28 7.89
C ALA A 639 -20.33 -1.54 9.14
N ARG A 640 -20.17 -0.76 10.21
CA ARG A 640 -21.01 -0.82 11.42
C ARG A 640 -22.09 0.26 11.45
N PHE A 641 -21.77 1.46 10.97
CA PHE A 641 -22.64 2.63 11.01
C PHE A 641 -22.84 3.18 9.60
N PRO A 642 -23.80 2.64 8.83
CA PRO A 642 -24.07 3.12 7.47
C PRO A 642 -24.55 4.59 7.43
N SER A 643 -25.18 5.07 8.50
CA SER A 643 -25.68 6.44 8.61
C SER A 643 -25.73 6.90 10.06
N ILE A 644 -25.29 8.13 10.29
CA ILE A 644 -25.43 8.85 11.56
C ILE A 644 -26.05 10.21 11.26
N THR A 645 -27.09 10.57 11.99
CA THR A 645 -27.79 11.87 11.92
C THR A 645 -27.89 12.45 13.33
N ASP A 646 -28.41 13.67 13.47
CA ASP A 646 -28.53 14.33 14.77
C ASP A 646 -29.45 13.61 15.77
N SER A 647 -30.37 12.77 15.31
CA SER A 647 -31.34 12.08 16.17
C SER A 647 -31.39 10.56 16.00
N LYS A 648 -30.70 10.02 15.00
CA LYS A 648 -30.75 8.60 14.65
C LYS A 648 -29.41 8.06 14.16
N ILE A 649 -29.03 6.90 14.69
CA ILE A 649 -27.92 6.08 14.22
C ILE A 649 -28.49 4.81 13.59
N THR A 650 -28.10 4.51 12.35
CA THR A 650 -28.34 3.21 11.72
C THR A 650 -27.16 2.29 12.04
N VAL A 651 -27.45 1.07 12.45
CA VAL A 651 -26.46 0.06 12.87
C VAL A 651 -26.60 -1.17 11.98
N ALA A 652 -25.47 -1.66 11.46
CA ALA A 652 -25.39 -2.87 10.64
C ALA A 652 -24.48 -3.91 11.29
N GLY A 653 -24.77 -5.20 11.12
CA GLY A 653 -24.05 -6.28 11.78
C GLY A 653 -24.52 -7.67 11.38
N GLY A 654 -24.13 -8.66 12.17
CA GLY A 654 -24.63 -10.03 12.01
C GLY A 654 -26.11 -10.13 12.41
N PRO A 655 -26.88 -11.07 11.83
CA PRO A 655 -28.25 -11.34 12.25
C PRO A 655 -28.34 -11.61 13.75
N ASN A 656 -29.28 -10.96 14.45
CA ASN A 656 -29.47 -11.05 15.91
C ASN A 656 -28.25 -10.61 16.76
N GLU A 657 -27.23 -10.00 16.15
CA GLU A 657 -26.13 -9.41 16.90
C GLU A 657 -26.68 -8.29 17.81
N THR A 658 -26.19 -8.22 19.04
CA THR A 658 -26.53 -7.13 19.95
C THR A 658 -25.36 -6.15 19.99
N VAL A 659 -25.59 -4.92 19.55
CA VAL A 659 -24.57 -3.88 19.44
C VAL A 659 -24.83 -2.80 20.48
N THR A 660 -23.79 -2.44 21.22
CA THR A 660 -23.81 -1.30 22.14
C THR A 660 -23.10 -0.12 21.51
N VAL A 661 -23.79 1.02 21.46
CA VAL A 661 -23.28 2.28 20.92
C VAL A 661 -23.13 3.27 22.07
N THR A 662 -21.90 3.77 22.23
CA THR A 662 -21.58 4.79 23.23
C THR A 662 -21.79 6.18 22.65
N LEU A 663 -22.47 7.03 23.42
CA LEU A 663 -22.72 8.44 23.13
C LEU A 663 -22.04 9.28 24.20
N ALA A 664 -21.55 10.45 23.82
CA ALA A 664 -20.96 11.43 24.71
C ALA A 664 -21.76 12.74 24.65
N SER A 665 -22.32 13.16 25.79
CA SER A 665 -22.95 14.47 25.94
C SER A 665 -21.92 15.48 26.44
N VAL A 666 -21.81 16.61 25.76
CA VAL A 666 -20.81 17.64 26.05
C VAL A 666 -21.47 18.84 26.74
N SER A 667 -20.91 19.25 27.88
CA SER A 667 -21.29 20.46 28.60
C SER A 667 -20.05 21.22 29.04
N GLY A 668 -19.73 22.29 28.31
CA GLY A 668 -18.46 22.99 28.47
C GLY A 668 -17.29 22.07 28.16
N THR A 669 -16.39 21.86 29.12
CA THR A 669 -15.25 20.94 29.03
C THR A 669 -15.54 19.55 29.58
N SER A 670 -16.75 19.31 30.10
CA SER A 670 -17.14 18.03 30.69
C SER A 670 -17.81 17.13 29.66
N VAL A 671 -17.49 15.84 29.73
CA VAL A 671 -18.10 14.78 28.94
C VAL A 671 -18.82 13.82 29.88
N SER A 672 -20.09 13.53 29.60
CA SER A 672 -20.79 12.40 30.23
C SER A 672 -21.10 11.36 29.16
N THR A 673 -20.81 10.08 29.44
CA THR A 673 -21.06 8.99 28.50
C THR A 673 -22.34 8.26 28.85
N SER A 674 -23.04 7.80 27.82
CA SER A 674 -24.17 6.89 27.94
C SER A 674 -24.04 5.79 26.88
N ALA A 675 -24.67 4.66 27.11
CA ALA A 675 -24.67 3.54 26.18
C ALA A 675 -26.11 3.20 25.79
N LYS A 676 -26.33 2.96 24.50
CA LYS A 676 -27.60 2.46 23.97
C LYS A 676 -27.33 1.15 23.24
N THR A 677 -28.19 0.17 23.47
CA THR A 677 -28.05 -1.16 22.87
C THR A 677 -29.17 -1.39 21.86
N VAL A 678 -28.84 -2.05 20.76
CA VAL A 678 -29.80 -2.49 19.75
C VAL A 678 -29.50 -3.94 19.37
N THR A 679 -30.54 -4.77 19.34
CA THR A 679 -30.47 -6.11 18.75
C THR A 679 -30.87 -6.00 17.29
N LEU A 680 -30.01 -6.47 16.40
CA LEU A 680 -30.21 -6.37 14.95
C LEU A 680 -31.22 -7.41 14.46
N ASP A 681 -31.96 -7.07 13.42
CA ASP A 681 -32.94 -7.95 12.79
C ASP A 681 -32.27 -9.11 12.02
N SER A 682 -33.09 -9.93 11.34
CA SER A 682 -32.60 -11.05 10.53
C SER A 682 -31.78 -10.62 9.31
N ALA A 683 -31.90 -9.36 8.88
CA ALA A 683 -31.07 -8.76 7.84
C ALA A 683 -29.81 -8.08 8.40
N GLY A 684 -29.59 -8.16 9.72
CA GLY A 684 -28.46 -7.55 10.38
C GLY A 684 -28.56 -6.03 10.44
N GLN A 685 -29.76 -5.47 10.48
CA GLN A 685 -30.02 -4.03 10.55
C GLN A 685 -30.71 -3.64 11.86
N GLY A 686 -30.42 -2.43 12.32
CA GLY A 686 -31.04 -1.85 13.51
C GLY A 686 -30.89 -0.34 13.54
N SER A 687 -31.56 0.32 14.49
CA SER A 687 -31.36 1.75 14.69
C SER A 687 -31.53 2.18 16.14
N ILE A 688 -30.83 3.23 16.51
CA ILE A 688 -30.88 3.87 17.83
C ILE A 688 -31.31 5.32 17.63
N SER A 689 -32.32 5.76 18.38
CA SER A 689 -32.70 7.18 18.46
C SER A 689 -32.11 7.79 19.73
N PHE A 690 -31.67 9.06 19.69
CA PHE A 690 -31.06 9.71 20.85
C PHE A 690 -31.29 11.21 20.91
#